data_AF-A0A939Y6U6-F1
#
_entry.id   AF-A0A939Y6U6-F1
#
_cell.length_a   1.000
_cell.length_b   1.000
_cell.length_c   1.000
_cell.angle_alpha   90.00
_cell.angle_beta   90.00
_cell.angle_gamma   90.00
#
_symmetry.space_group_name_H-M   'P 1'
#
loop_
_entity.id
_entity.type
_entity.pdbx_description
1 polymer ?
#
loop_
_entity_poly.entity_id
_entity_poly.type
_entity_poly.pdbx_seq_one_letter_code
_entity_poly.pdbx_strand_id
1 'polypeptide(L)'
;MVRKLLNIILLLCCCSTLLADINVLPKWALGGFERPEGVNPLVSPVENTLFLCPMSGTKVKWECADTFNPAAVERNGKVCVLYRAEDNPNVGIGRRTSRVGYVESADGISIDYRQKTPVMFPDTSAMSMKYEWTGGCEDPRVVEAEVDGKPLYVMTYTAYDRKTARLSVATSPDLQKWTHYGPCFQKAYDGKFNTLFCKSGSILTTVKDGRLQACKVKIDNEMKYLMYWGEYAVYAAVSDNLVDWTPLVDADGNLIALAKPRNGHFDSTMTECGPPAIMTEDGIILIYNGKNKSGSSGDTSLAAGTYSAGQMLFSKDNPLKLIDRLDKPFFRPMASFEKSGQYAAGTVFVEGLVYHQEKYFLYYGCADSFVGVAVYDPKKSNHVGDPLPTVEIPEGVVNQWTSVNSGKMRCFVNSYSGCVKDSEGPMNLNVSYLYPNSKWCDTSTANPWVVMEFTGIYNINRVVVRDVGQHESNCGNVPEWWVYTRINSTDEWKLVAHEENVADKEIKDVTFPAVEARYVKLVFTRGIRPSGEADNAIRLYGCDIYGQFVRDISRADGMIGVGKTVLLSYDVSTQLGSPLNLLTGSADKGSAWNPSKGVPGSDPFRYVLIDLEKSYDVKRFQLYDAKSIDASATNMDAYQIFLSDEFPDLSLISPLGDENECWTKVADKKNVGSSSKKLLVLSTPTRCRFVKLVLPRTSESMNAVAAPALYALQVYGTEAETTDALTIQNSQSRIQNGEVEYDLLGRRYSSPYARHGIYVKGNRKVLK
;
A
#
# COMPACT_ATOMS: atom_id res chain seq x y z
N MET A 1 22.30 -40.95 12.44
CA MET A 1 22.49 -39.51 12.72
C MET A 1 22.55 -38.61 11.48
N VAL A 2 22.64 -39.14 10.24
CA VAL A 2 22.77 -38.32 9.02
C VAL A 2 21.42 -37.86 8.40
N ARG A 3 20.28 -38.39 8.86
CA ARG A 3 18.93 -38.02 8.34
C ARG A 3 18.21 -36.89 9.09
N LYS A 4 18.74 -36.40 10.21
CA LYS A 4 18.10 -35.31 11.00
C LYS A 4 18.68 -33.90 10.73
N LEU A 5 19.87 -33.78 10.13
CA LEU A 5 20.44 -32.48 9.77
C LEU A 5 19.91 -31.92 8.44
N LEU A 6 19.41 -32.76 7.52
CA LEU A 6 18.92 -32.30 6.21
C LEU A 6 17.62 -31.50 6.30
N ASN A 7 16.78 -31.73 7.32
CA ASN A 7 15.49 -31.05 7.45
C ASN A 7 15.56 -29.69 8.18
N ILE A 8 16.68 -29.37 8.85
CA ILE A 8 16.85 -28.09 9.56
C ILE A 8 17.47 -27.03 8.63
N ILE A 9 18.28 -27.45 7.66
CA ILE A 9 18.85 -26.55 6.64
C ILE A 9 17.78 -26.11 5.62
N LEU A 10 16.75 -26.93 5.39
CA LEU A 10 15.65 -26.58 4.47
C LEU A 10 14.72 -25.50 5.01
N LEU A 11 14.66 -25.27 6.33
CA LEU A 11 13.77 -24.28 6.94
C LEU A 11 14.34 -22.85 6.97
N LEU A 12 15.67 -22.70 6.90
CA LEU A 12 16.35 -21.40 6.95
C LEU A 12 16.49 -20.72 5.58
N CYS A 13 16.41 -21.48 4.48
CA CYS A 13 16.44 -20.91 3.11
C CYS A 13 15.05 -20.50 2.57
N CYS A 14 13.95 -20.86 3.24
CA CYS A 14 12.59 -20.50 2.81
C CYS A 14 12.04 -19.21 3.44
N CYS A 15 12.74 -18.59 4.38
CA CYS A 15 12.27 -17.36 5.04
C CYS A 15 12.64 -16.05 4.30
N SER A 16 13.56 -16.08 3.34
CA SER A 16 13.96 -14.88 2.59
C SER A 16 12.96 -14.46 1.50
N THR A 17 11.92 -15.27 1.23
CA THR A 17 10.87 -14.94 0.25
C THR A 17 9.68 -14.15 0.80
N LEU A 18 9.59 -13.95 2.12
CA LEU A 18 8.47 -13.23 2.74
C LEU A 18 8.69 -11.73 2.98
N LEU A 19 9.91 -11.22 2.73
CA LEU A 19 10.27 -9.84 3.12
C LEU A 19 9.89 -8.75 2.09
N ALA A 20 9.36 -9.11 0.92
CA ALA A 20 9.22 -8.17 -0.20
C ALA A 20 7.94 -7.31 -0.20
N ASP A 21 6.96 -7.60 0.66
CA ASP A 21 5.57 -7.10 0.52
C ASP A 21 5.00 -6.42 1.78
N ILE A 22 5.89 -5.95 2.68
CA ILE A 22 5.50 -5.29 3.94
C ILE A 22 5.09 -3.84 3.66
N ASN A 23 3.82 -3.51 3.94
CA ASN A 23 3.28 -2.15 3.83
C ASN A 23 3.64 -1.32 5.07
N VAL A 24 4.91 -0.95 5.21
CA VAL A 24 5.40 -0.19 6.38
C VAL A 24 4.77 1.21 6.40
N LEU A 25 4.21 1.59 7.55
CA LEU A 25 3.63 2.92 7.76
C LEU A 25 4.70 3.86 8.31
N PRO A 26 4.70 5.14 7.89
CA PRO A 26 5.57 6.14 8.50
C PRO A 26 5.17 6.36 9.97
N LYS A 27 6.14 6.72 10.82
CA LYS A 27 5.97 6.97 12.26
C LYS A 27 4.74 7.82 12.62
N TRP A 28 4.44 8.86 11.81
CA TRP A 28 3.33 9.76 12.07
C TRP A 28 1.95 9.09 11.86
N ALA A 29 1.87 8.03 11.05
CA ALA A 29 0.61 7.41 10.70
C ALA A 29 0.09 6.51 11.83
N LEU A 30 -1.22 6.52 12.04
CA LEU A 30 -1.88 5.61 12.97
C LEU A 30 -2.08 4.27 12.28
N GLY A 31 -1.51 3.17 12.75
CA GLY A 31 -1.80 1.90 12.09
C GLY A 31 -1.01 0.68 12.52
N GLY A 32 -1.20 -0.39 11.76
CA GLY A 32 -1.31 -1.74 12.31
C GLY A 32 -2.73 -2.01 12.83
N PHE A 33 -3.74 -1.58 12.08
CA PHE A 33 -5.15 -1.87 12.40
C PHE A 33 -5.46 -3.32 12.05
N GLU A 34 -5.53 -4.17 13.07
CA GLU A 34 -5.80 -5.59 12.90
C GLU A 34 -7.30 -5.87 13.04
N ARG A 35 -7.83 -6.66 12.11
CA ARG A 35 -9.21 -7.17 12.19
C ARG A 35 -9.24 -8.28 13.25
N PRO A 36 -9.98 -8.15 14.37
CA PRO A 36 -10.03 -9.20 15.37
C PRO A 36 -10.63 -10.49 14.80
N GLU A 37 -10.00 -11.63 15.09
CA GLU A 37 -10.41 -12.93 14.56
C GLU A 37 -11.84 -13.28 15.02
N GLY A 38 -12.69 -13.69 14.08
CA GLY A 38 -14.07 -14.13 14.36
C GLY A 38 -15.07 -13.03 14.72
N VAL A 39 -14.68 -11.76 14.70
CA VAL A 39 -15.56 -10.64 15.07
C VAL A 39 -16.34 -10.07 13.89
N ASN A 40 -15.71 -9.92 12.73
CA ASN A 40 -16.33 -9.23 11.59
C ASN A 40 -17.19 -10.16 10.72
N PRO A 41 -18.30 -9.66 10.12
CA PRO A 41 -18.87 -8.31 10.29
C PRO A 41 -19.50 -8.10 11.67
N LEU A 42 -19.27 -6.93 12.27
CA LEU A 42 -19.79 -6.56 13.58
C LEU A 42 -21.29 -6.26 13.55
N VAL A 43 -21.76 -5.42 12.60
CA VAL A 43 -23.18 -5.12 12.40
C VAL A 43 -23.63 -5.62 11.04
N SER A 44 -24.71 -6.39 11.03
CA SER A 44 -25.38 -6.91 9.84
C SER A 44 -26.85 -6.49 9.78
N PRO A 45 -27.48 -6.49 8.58
CA PRO A 45 -28.89 -6.20 8.41
C PRO A 45 -29.79 -7.13 9.22
N VAL A 46 -30.94 -6.61 9.65
CA VAL A 46 -31.95 -7.38 10.39
C VAL A 46 -33.29 -7.29 9.67
N GLU A 47 -33.79 -8.43 9.21
CA GLU A 47 -34.91 -8.46 8.27
C GLU A 47 -36.25 -7.98 8.87
N ASN A 48 -36.43 -8.15 10.17
CA ASN A 48 -37.75 -8.07 10.81
C ASN A 48 -37.89 -6.95 11.87
N THR A 49 -36.91 -6.05 11.99
CA THR A 49 -37.04 -4.87 12.84
C THR A 49 -37.92 -3.82 12.16
N LEU A 50 -38.93 -3.34 12.89
CA LEU A 50 -39.94 -2.42 12.36
C LEU A 50 -39.84 -1.07 13.05
N PHE A 51 -39.96 -0.02 12.25
CA PHE A 51 -39.99 1.37 12.71
C PHE A 51 -41.21 2.07 12.12
N LEU A 52 -41.98 2.80 12.93
CA LEU A 52 -43.07 3.64 12.43
C LEU A 52 -42.47 4.93 11.87
N CYS A 53 -42.34 5.00 10.55
CA CYS A 53 -41.73 6.15 9.88
C CYS A 53 -42.67 7.36 9.97
N PRO A 54 -42.26 8.47 10.61
CA PRO A 54 -43.12 9.63 10.80
C PRO A 54 -43.45 10.33 9.47
N MET A 55 -42.57 10.22 8.47
CA MET A 55 -42.75 10.80 7.15
C MET A 55 -43.79 10.09 6.28
N SER A 56 -43.87 8.76 6.37
CA SER A 56 -44.84 7.97 5.58
C SER A 56 -46.08 7.57 6.37
N GLY A 57 -46.06 7.66 7.71
CA GLY A 57 -47.13 7.18 8.59
C GLY A 57 -47.24 5.64 8.63
N THR A 58 -46.25 4.91 8.11
CA THR A 58 -46.30 3.44 7.98
C THR A 58 -45.12 2.76 8.67
N LYS A 59 -45.30 1.49 9.05
CA LYS A 59 -44.19 0.66 9.54
C LYS A 59 -43.28 0.25 8.39
N VAL A 60 -41.98 0.48 8.55
CA VAL A 60 -40.94 0.12 7.57
C VAL A 60 -39.91 -0.81 8.20
N LYS A 61 -39.33 -1.70 7.38
CA LYS A 61 -38.21 -2.58 7.75
C LYS A 61 -36.90 -1.82 7.61
N TRP A 62 -36.62 -0.92 8.54
CA TRP A 62 -35.69 0.20 8.35
C TRP A 62 -34.21 -0.18 8.14
N GLU A 63 -33.79 -1.38 8.55
CA GLU A 63 -32.40 -1.87 8.49
C GLU A 63 -32.31 -3.27 7.86
N CYS A 64 -33.28 -3.64 7.02
CA CYS A 64 -33.34 -5.00 6.46
C CYS A 64 -32.44 -5.19 5.24
N ALA A 65 -31.99 -4.11 4.62
CA ALA A 65 -31.31 -4.20 3.34
C ALA A 65 -29.79 -4.18 3.52
N ASP A 66 -29.25 -3.10 4.09
CA ASP A 66 -27.81 -2.91 4.31
C ASP A 66 -27.59 -2.10 5.60
N THR A 67 -26.51 -2.40 6.34
CA THR A 67 -26.10 -1.68 7.57
C THR A 67 -24.60 -1.40 7.55
N PHE A 68 -24.18 -0.16 7.28
CA PHE A 68 -22.81 0.19 6.90
C PHE A 68 -22.48 1.65 7.31
N ASN A 69 -21.39 2.21 6.77
CA ASN A 69 -20.91 3.60 6.97
C ASN A 69 -21.20 4.16 8.38
N PRO A 70 -20.42 3.71 9.38
CA PRO A 70 -20.71 4.01 10.78
C PRO A 70 -19.90 5.18 11.33
N ALA A 71 -20.57 6.05 12.09
CA ALA A 71 -19.92 6.86 13.11
C ALA A 71 -19.56 5.99 14.32
N ALA A 72 -18.57 6.42 15.09
CA ALA A 72 -18.30 5.85 16.41
C ALA A 72 -17.77 6.93 17.38
N VAL A 73 -18.19 6.87 18.64
CA VAL A 73 -17.78 7.78 19.71
C VAL A 73 -17.83 7.06 21.07
N GLU A 74 -17.05 7.50 22.05
CA GLU A 74 -17.14 6.97 23.42
C GLU A 74 -18.19 7.73 24.23
N ARG A 75 -19.01 7.01 25.00
CA ARG A 75 -19.90 7.57 26.01
C ARG A 75 -20.02 6.65 27.22
N ASN A 76 -19.72 7.20 28.40
CA ASN A 76 -19.85 6.53 29.70
C ASN A 76 -19.06 5.20 29.81
N GLY A 77 -17.83 5.17 29.28
CA GLY A 77 -16.95 4.01 29.29
C GLY A 77 -17.32 2.93 28.27
N LYS A 78 -18.19 3.24 27.30
CA LYS A 78 -18.57 2.34 26.21
C LYS A 78 -18.37 3.01 24.87
N VAL A 79 -18.05 2.19 23.87
CA VAL A 79 -18.08 2.61 22.47
C VAL A 79 -19.52 2.57 21.97
N CYS A 80 -19.99 3.69 21.42
CA CYS A 80 -21.27 3.81 20.75
C CYS A 80 -21.04 3.90 19.24
N VAL A 81 -21.59 2.96 18.46
CA VAL A 81 -21.49 2.96 17.00
C VAL A 81 -22.85 3.34 16.41
N LEU A 82 -22.87 4.36 15.56
CA LEU A 82 -24.04 4.90 14.91
C LEU A 82 -23.98 4.59 13.41
N TYR A 83 -24.68 3.54 12.99
CA TYR A 83 -24.53 2.95 11.65
C TYR A 83 -25.63 3.42 10.69
N ARG A 84 -25.27 3.70 9.43
CA ARG A 84 -26.24 3.88 8.34
C ARG A 84 -26.99 2.57 8.11
N ALA A 85 -28.30 2.67 7.93
CA ALA A 85 -29.18 1.55 7.63
C ALA A 85 -30.17 1.90 6.52
N GLU A 86 -30.40 0.95 5.61
CA GLU A 86 -31.33 1.11 4.49
C GLU A 86 -32.46 0.07 4.50
N ASP A 87 -33.61 0.47 3.94
CA ASP A 87 -34.91 -0.16 4.23
C ASP A 87 -35.50 -1.06 3.12
N ASN A 88 -34.95 -1.09 1.92
CA ASN A 88 -35.50 -1.87 0.80
C ASN A 88 -34.43 -2.54 -0.06
N PRO A 89 -34.23 -3.87 0.05
CA PRO A 89 -33.19 -4.59 -0.69
C PRO A 89 -33.44 -4.66 -2.20
N ASN A 90 -34.66 -4.36 -2.67
CA ASN A 90 -35.06 -4.56 -4.07
C ASN A 90 -34.86 -3.33 -4.96
N VAL A 91 -34.25 -2.27 -4.45
CA VAL A 91 -33.96 -1.05 -5.23
C VAL A 91 -32.47 -0.72 -5.17
N GLY A 92 -31.95 -0.10 -6.23
CA GLY A 92 -30.52 0.20 -6.37
C GLY A 92 -30.00 1.31 -5.45
N ILE A 93 -28.67 1.51 -5.48
CA ILE A 93 -27.92 2.50 -4.69
C ILE A 93 -28.54 3.90 -4.79
N GLY A 94 -28.65 4.59 -3.65
CA GLY A 94 -29.20 5.94 -3.56
C GLY A 94 -30.71 6.03 -3.84
N ARG A 95 -31.42 4.90 -3.90
CA ARG A 95 -32.88 4.85 -4.10
C ARG A 95 -33.66 4.41 -2.86
N ARG A 96 -32.98 4.20 -1.74
CA ARG A 96 -33.56 3.76 -0.46
C ARG A 96 -33.73 4.96 0.47
N THR A 97 -34.23 4.73 1.69
CA THR A 97 -34.21 5.75 2.75
C THR A 97 -33.18 5.37 3.80
N SER A 98 -32.11 6.15 3.89
CA SER A 98 -31.08 5.99 4.92
C SER A 98 -31.54 6.53 6.27
N ARG A 99 -31.30 5.75 7.33
CA ARG A 99 -31.51 6.13 8.74
C ARG A 99 -30.29 5.70 9.56
N VAL A 100 -30.14 6.21 10.76
CA VAL A 100 -28.99 5.90 11.63
C VAL A 100 -29.45 5.05 12.81
N GLY A 101 -28.87 3.86 12.92
CA GLY A 101 -29.03 2.95 14.06
C GLY A 101 -28.05 3.23 15.19
N TYR A 102 -28.17 2.49 16.29
CA TYR A 102 -27.33 2.66 17.48
C TYR A 102 -26.99 1.31 18.11
N VAL A 103 -25.70 1.09 18.37
CA VAL A 103 -25.20 -0.02 19.20
C VAL A 103 -24.25 0.47 20.29
N GLU A 104 -24.18 -0.27 21.39
CA GLU A 104 -23.19 -0.09 22.45
C GLU A 104 -22.28 -1.32 22.56
N SER A 105 -21.02 -1.04 22.88
CA SER A 105 -19.98 -2.05 23.09
C SER A 105 -19.04 -1.62 24.20
N ALA A 106 -18.88 -2.42 25.24
CA ALA A 106 -17.98 -2.16 26.36
C ALA A 106 -16.50 -2.43 25.99
N ASP A 107 -16.26 -3.39 25.10
CA ASP A 107 -14.92 -3.80 24.65
C ASP A 107 -14.54 -3.28 23.26
N GLY A 108 -15.49 -2.67 22.55
CA GLY A 108 -15.35 -2.15 21.18
C GLY A 108 -15.50 -3.21 20.07
N ILE A 109 -15.68 -4.49 20.41
CA ILE A 109 -15.72 -5.61 19.43
C ILE A 109 -16.93 -6.53 19.62
N SER A 110 -17.67 -6.42 20.72
CA SER A 110 -18.87 -7.17 21.03
C SER A 110 -20.08 -6.22 21.09
N ILE A 111 -21.22 -6.60 20.52
CA ILE A 111 -22.45 -5.82 20.64
C ILE A 111 -23.16 -6.20 21.94
N ASP A 112 -23.11 -5.32 22.94
CA ASP A 112 -23.84 -5.49 24.20
C ASP A 112 -25.31 -5.08 24.06
N TYR A 113 -25.57 -4.08 23.24
CA TYR A 113 -26.90 -3.54 23.01
C TYR A 113 -27.04 -3.03 21.58
N ARG A 114 -28.16 -3.34 20.92
CA ARG A 114 -28.58 -2.75 19.64
C ARG A 114 -30.01 -2.23 19.78
N GLN A 115 -30.21 -0.97 19.44
CA GLN A 115 -31.52 -0.34 19.50
C GLN A 115 -32.41 -0.85 18.36
N LYS A 116 -33.67 -1.15 18.68
CA LYS A 116 -34.64 -1.72 17.69
C LYS A 116 -35.20 -0.70 16.70
N THR A 117 -35.02 0.59 16.99
CA THR A 117 -35.48 1.72 16.17
C THR A 117 -34.30 2.64 15.89
N PRO A 118 -34.27 3.34 14.74
CA PRO A 118 -33.22 4.30 14.45
C PRO A 118 -33.26 5.47 15.45
N VAL A 119 -32.11 6.07 15.71
CA VAL A 119 -31.94 7.26 16.57
C VAL A 119 -31.96 8.55 15.77
N MET A 120 -31.62 8.49 14.47
CA MET A 120 -31.72 9.61 13.56
C MET A 120 -32.32 9.18 12.23
N PHE A 121 -33.28 9.96 11.75
CA PHE A 121 -34.10 9.67 10.59
C PHE A 121 -34.83 10.94 10.15
N PRO A 122 -35.30 11.02 8.89
CA PRO A 122 -36.15 12.13 8.47
C PRO A 122 -37.42 12.21 9.32
N ASP A 123 -37.62 13.35 9.98
CA ASP A 123 -38.80 13.65 10.79
C ASP A 123 -39.71 14.69 10.10
N THR A 124 -40.83 15.04 10.75
CA THR A 124 -41.79 16.01 10.21
C THR A 124 -41.40 17.48 10.45
N SER A 125 -40.17 17.75 10.90
CA SER A 125 -39.67 19.12 11.01
C SER A 125 -39.50 19.73 9.62
N ALA A 126 -39.61 21.07 9.54
CA ALA A 126 -39.40 21.78 8.28
C ALA A 126 -38.00 21.54 7.67
N MET A 127 -37.01 21.26 8.51
CA MET A 127 -35.64 20.99 8.10
C MET A 127 -35.54 19.65 7.37
N SER A 128 -36.00 18.58 8.01
CA SER A 128 -35.96 17.22 7.49
C SER A 128 -36.84 17.06 6.25
N MET A 129 -38.05 17.62 6.26
CA MET A 129 -38.94 17.59 5.09
C MET A 129 -38.32 18.25 3.86
N LYS A 130 -37.50 19.30 4.04
CA LYS A 130 -36.89 20.05 2.96
C LYS A 130 -35.63 19.39 2.40
N TYR A 131 -34.76 18.85 3.27
CA TYR A 131 -33.40 18.46 2.88
C TYR A 131 -33.12 16.96 2.95
N GLU A 132 -33.90 16.19 3.71
CA GLU A 132 -33.62 14.77 3.97
C GLU A 132 -34.65 13.84 3.33
N TRP A 133 -35.80 14.35 2.89
CA TRP A 133 -36.84 13.52 2.28
C TRP A 133 -36.72 13.51 0.76
N THR A 134 -36.69 12.37 0.07
CA THR A 134 -36.99 10.99 0.49
C THR A 134 -35.74 10.09 0.60
N GLY A 135 -34.53 10.66 0.58
CA GLY A 135 -33.29 9.88 0.54
C GLY A 135 -32.74 9.51 1.92
N GLY A 136 -32.93 10.36 2.92
CA GLY A 136 -32.63 10.07 4.33
C GLY A 136 -31.47 10.86 4.91
N CYS A 137 -30.93 10.31 6.00
CA CYS A 137 -29.74 10.78 6.70
C CYS A 137 -28.63 9.73 6.50
N GLU A 138 -27.55 10.09 5.80
CA GLU A 138 -26.49 9.15 5.40
C GLU A 138 -25.14 9.48 6.04
N ASP A 139 -24.27 8.49 6.11
CA ASP A 139 -22.83 8.59 6.36
C ASP A 139 -22.43 9.49 7.57
N PRO A 140 -22.93 9.16 8.78
CA PRO A 140 -22.68 9.95 9.98
C PRO A 140 -21.21 9.91 10.42
N ARG A 141 -20.68 11.06 10.85
CA ARG A 141 -19.43 11.17 11.63
C ARG A 141 -19.74 11.94 12.90
N VAL A 142 -19.34 11.41 14.06
CA VAL A 142 -19.71 11.96 15.38
C VAL A 142 -18.47 12.31 16.19
N VAL A 143 -18.49 13.45 16.85
CA VAL A 143 -17.48 13.87 17.84
C VAL A 143 -18.15 14.27 19.16
N GLU A 144 -17.48 14.05 20.29
CA GLU A 144 -17.81 14.67 21.57
C GLU A 144 -17.20 16.08 21.59
N ALA A 145 -17.94 17.09 22.00
CA ALA A 145 -17.45 18.44 22.27
C ALA A 145 -17.85 18.87 23.68
N GLU A 146 -17.06 19.73 24.32
CA GLU A 146 -17.41 20.33 25.60
C GLU A 146 -17.98 21.73 25.34
N VAL A 147 -19.26 21.94 25.68
CA VAL A 147 -19.97 23.22 25.53
C VAL A 147 -20.59 23.55 26.88
N ASP A 148 -20.26 24.73 27.42
CA ASP A 148 -20.70 25.18 28.75
C ASP A 148 -20.46 24.16 29.88
N GLY A 149 -19.31 23.47 29.81
CA GLY A 149 -18.90 22.44 30.79
C GLY A 149 -19.69 21.13 30.70
N LYS A 150 -20.45 20.90 29.62
CA LYS A 150 -21.23 19.68 29.39
C LYS A 150 -20.83 19.02 28.06
N PRO A 151 -20.89 17.67 27.98
CA PRO A 151 -20.69 16.98 26.73
C PRO A 151 -21.86 17.26 25.77
N LEU A 152 -21.51 17.59 24.53
CA LEU A 152 -22.41 17.72 23.40
C LEU A 152 -21.85 16.86 22.26
N TYR A 153 -22.64 15.93 21.76
CA TYR A 153 -22.28 15.14 20.59
C TYR A 153 -22.70 15.88 19.33
N VAL A 154 -21.76 16.06 18.40
CA VAL A 154 -22.00 16.73 17.12
C VAL A 154 -21.84 15.70 16.03
N MET A 155 -22.89 15.54 15.22
CA MET A 155 -22.89 14.70 14.04
C MET A 155 -22.83 15.56 12.79
N THR A 156 -21.86 15.30 11.94
CA THR A 156 -21.95 15.68 10.52
C THR A 156 -22.49 14.50 9.74
N TYR A 157 -23.42 14.73 8.84
CA TYR A 157 -24.06 13.70 8.04
C TYR A 157 -24.48 14.25 6.68
N THR A 158 -24.88 13.37 5.78
CA THR A 158 -25.45 13.76 4.48
C THR A 158 -26.98 13.78 4.58
N ALA A 159 -27.58 14.96 4.41
CA ALA A 159 -29.00 15.08 4.14
C ALA A 159 -29.25 14.89 2.64
N TYR A 160 -30.06 13.89 2.27
CA TYR A 160 -30.29 13.56 0.87
C TYR A 160 -31.78 13.58 0.51
N ASP A 161 -32.16 14.46 -0.41
CA ASP A 161 -33.54 14.63 -0.88
C ASP A 161 -33.81 13.94 -2.24
N ARG A 162 -32.86 13.11 -2.70
CA ARG A 162 -32.80 12.51 -4.05
C ARG A 162 -32.46 13.47 -5.19
N LYS A 163 -32.14 14.72 -4.89
CA LYS A 163 -31.68 15.72 -5.86
C LYS A 163 -30.27 16.19 -5.53
N THR A 164 -30.00 16.50 -4.27
CA THR A 164 -28.73 17.04 -3.81
C THR A 164 -28.36 16.43 -2.47
N ALA A 165 -27.15 15.88 -2.38
CA ALA A 165 -26.53 15.51 -1.11
C ALA A 165 -25.93 16.77 -0.47
N ARG A 166 -26.26 17.04 0.79
CA ARG A 166 -25.79 18.22 1.52
C ARG A 166 -25.19 17.83 2.86
N LEU A 167 -23.97 18.28 3.11
CA LEU A 167 -23.33 18.15 4.41
C LEU A 167 -24.12 18.96 5.44
N SER A 168 -24.68 18.27 6.41
CA SER A 168 -25.59 18.80 7.41
C SER A 168 -25.10 18.45 8.82
N VAL A 169 -25.60 19.19 9.81
CA VAL A 169 -25.22 19.00 11.22
C VAL A 169 -26.45 18.68 12.08
N ALA A 170 -26.26 17.75 13.01
CA ALA A 170 -27.18 17.48 14.11
C ALA A 170 -26.42 17.42 15.43
N THR A 171 -27.07 17.76 16.54
CA THR A 171 -26.45 17.63 17.88
C THR A 171 -27.31 16.85 18.84
N SER A 172 -26.68 16.16 19.79
CA SER A 172 -27.36 15.39 20.82
C SER A 172 -26.62 15.47 22.16
N PRO A 173 -27.32 15.55 23.31
CA PRO A 173 -26.69 15.39 24.62
C PRO A 173 -26.49 13.91 25.02
N ASP A 174 -27.14 12.97 24.31
CA ASP A 174 -27.28 11.59 24.77
C ASP A 174 -27.12 10.52 23.68
N LEU A 175 -26.77 10.92 22.45
CA LEU A 175 -26.68 10.07 21.23
C LEU A 175 -28.02 9.45 20.79
N GLN A 176 -29.12 9.77 21.47
CA GLN A 176 -30.43 9.15 21.28
C GLN A 176 -31.41 10.13 20.66
N LYS A 177 -31.45 11.37 21.16
CA LYS A 177 -32.30 12.45 20.64
C LYS A 177 -31.44 13.48 19.94
N TRP A 178 -31.68 13.64 18.64
CA TRP A 178 -30.91 14.53 17.78
C TRP A 178 -31.73 15.77 17.41
N THR A 179 -31.09 16.94 17.46
CA THR A 179 -31.63 18.19 16.93
C THR A 179 -31.04 18.42 15.55
N HIS A 180 -31.87 18.53 14.52
CA HIS A 180 -31.45 18.70 13.13
C HIS A 180 -31.31 20.18 12.80
N TYR A 181 -30.12 20.61 12.36
CA TYR A 181 -29.86 22.00 11.97
C TYR A 181 -29.82 22.20 10.44
N GLY A 182 -29.75 21.10 9.68
CA GLY A 182 -29.70 21.14 8.21
C GLY A 182 -28.32 21.48 7.64
N PRO A 183 -28.25 21.97 6.39
CA PRO A 183 -27.00 22.20 5.69
C PRO A 183 -26.06 23.15 6.45
N CYS A 184 -24.87 22.67 6.77
CA CYS A 184 -23.94 23.37 7.64
C CYS A 184 -23.36 24.67 7.04
N PHE A 185 -23.39 24.79 5.71
CA PHE A 185 -22.93 25.98 4.98
C PHE A 185 -24.05 26.97 4.63
N GLN A 186 -25.27 26.76 5.13
CA GLN A 186 -26.44 27.56 4.73
C GLN A 186 -26.30 29.06 5.01
N LYS A 187 -25.58 29.45 6.08
CA LYS A 187 -25.40 30.86 6.46
C LYS A 187 -24.12 31.49 5.90
N ALA A 188 -23.14 30.69 5.50
CA ALA A 188 -21.84 31.19 5.06
C ALA A 188 -21.96 31.96 3.74
N TYR A 189 -21.31 33.13 3.68
CA TYR A 189 -21.27 33.99 2.49
C TYR A 189 -22.66 34.23 1.88
N ASP A 190 -23.61 34.67 2.71
CA ASP A 190 -25.01 34.92 2.33
C ASP A 190 -25.69 33.72 1.63
N GLY A 191 -25.30 32.51 2.02
CA GLY A 191 -25.86 31.26 1.52
C GLY A 191 -25.30 30.80 0.16
N LYS A 192 -24.14 31.33 -0.27
CA LYS A 192 -23.45 30.96 -1.52
C LYS A 192 -23.36 29.45 -1.75
N PHE A 193 -23.15 28.67 -0.69
CA PHE A 193 -22.92 27.22 -0.76
C PHE A 193 -24.15 26.37 -0.40
N ASN A 194 -25.33 26.95 -0.24
CA ASN A 194 -26.53 26.23 0.22
C ASN A 194 -27.03 25.16 -0.78
N THR A 195 -26.72 25.30 -2.07
CA THR A 195 -27.07 24.34 -3.13
C THR A 195 -25.90 23.43 -3.52
N LEU A 196 -24.76 23.56 -2.84
CA LEU A 196 -23.57 22.76 -3.12
C LEU A 196 -23.83 21.29 -2.84
N PHE A 197 -23.53 20.43 -3.81
CA PHE A 197 -23.40 19.01 -3.54
C PHE A 197 -22.16 18.78 -2.68
N CYS A 198 -22.36 18.38 -1.43
CA CYS A 198 -21.28 18.19 -0.46
C CYS A 198 -21.65 17.12 0.58
N LYS A 199 -20.63 16.47 1.14
CA LYS A 199 -20.76 15.39 2.14
C LYS A 199 -19.45 15.20 2.91
N SER A 200 -19.47 14.28 3.88
CA SER A 200 -18.29 13.69 4.51
C SER A 200 -17.44 14.71 5.28
N GLY A 201 -17.87 15.06 6.50
CA GLY A 201 -17.23 16.05 7.37
C GLY A 201 -16.43 15.44 8.52
N SER A 202 -15.11 15.60 8.51
CA SER A 202 -14.19 15.14 9.55
C SER A 202 -13.78 16.30 10.47
N ILE A 203 -14.56 16.52 11.53
CA ILE A 203 -14.23 17.52 12.57
C ILE A 203 -12.90 17.13 13.24
N LEU A 204 -12.05 18.12 13.51
CA LEU A 204 -10.78 17.93 14.19
C LEU A 204 -10.98 17.64 15.68
N THR A 205 -10.30 16.60 16.15
CA THR A 205 -10.31 16.14 17.54
C THR A 205 -8.90 16.06 18.13
N THR A 206 -8.82 15.93 19.44
CA THR A 206 -7.61 15.53 20.18
C THR A 206 -7.98 14.51 21.24
N VAL A 207 -7.01 13.73 21.72
CA VAL A 207 -7.21 12.87 22.88
C VAL A 207 -7.20 13.72 24.14
N LYS A 208 -8.33 13.80 24.84
CA LYS A 208 -8.48 14.46 26.14
C LYS A 208 -9.27 13.55 27.08
N ASP A 209 -8.77 13.37 28.30
CA ASP A 209 -9.37 12.48 29.31
C ASP A 209 -9.65 11.06 28.82
N GLY A 210 -8.76 10.53 27.97
CA GLY A 210 -8.88 9.20 27.40
C GLY A 210 -9.96 9.06 26.31
N ARG A 211 -10.49 10.17 25.78
CA ARG A 211 -11.51 10.21 24.71
C ARG A 211 -11.09 11.13 23.58
N LEU A 212 -11.64 10.90 22.38
CA LEU A 212 -11.51 11.85 21.27
C LEU A 212 -12.55 12.95 21.40
N GLN A 213 -12.09 14.19 21.59
CA GLN A 213 -12.94 15.37 21.75
C GLN A 213 -12.61 16.42 20.70
N ALA A 214 -13.63 17.10 20.18
CA ALA A 214 -13.49 18.22 19.27
C ALA A 214 -12.59 19.30 19.88
N CYS A 215 -11.63 19.79 19.11
CA CYS A 215 -10.70 20.81 19.56
C CYS A 215 -10.66 22.00 18.60
N LYS A 216 -10.17 23.13 19.12
CA LYS A 216 -9.98 24.35 18.34
C LYS A 216 -8.54 24.48 17.91
N VAL A 217 -8.34 25.08 16.74
CA VAL A 217 -7.03 25.47 16.20
C VAL A 217 -7.04 26.94 15.86
N LYS A 218 -5.83 27.51 15.76
CA LYS A 218 -5.65 28.91 15.38
C LYS A 218 -5.75 29.04 13.86
N ILE A 219 -6.73 29.80 13.38
CA ILE A 219 -6.91 30.18 11.97
C ILE A 219 -7.09 31.69 11.93
N ASP A 220 -6.28 32.39 11.13
CA ASP A 220 -6.31 33.86 11.01
C ASP A 220 -6.31 34.62 12.35
N ASN A 221 -5.50 34.14 13.28
CA ASN A 221 -5.38 34.63 14.66
C ASN A 221 -6.57 34.38 15.61
N GLU A 222 -7.58 33.63 15.19
CA GLU A 222 -8.72 33.25 16.03
C GLU A 222 -8.74 31.75 16.32
N MET A 223 -9.21 31.36 17.51
CA MET A 223 -9.40 29.96 17.85
C MET A 223 -10.76 29.49 17.32
N LYS A 224 -10.75 28.63 16.30
CA LYS A 224 -11.94 28.08 15.66
C LYS A 224 -11.95 26.56 15.74
N TYR A 225 -13.14 25.96 15.72
CA TYR A 225 -13.26 24.55 15.35
C TYR A 225 -12.93 24.39 13.88
N LEU A 226 -12.25 23.30 13.52
CA LEU A 226 -11.88 22.97 12.15
C LEU A 226 -12.54 21.66 11.73
N MET A 227 -12.96 21.60 10.47
CA MET A 227 -13.44 20.39 9.83
C MET A 227 -12.78 20.27 8.45
N TYR A 228 -12.19 19.12 8.17
CA TYR A 228 -11.89 18.71 6.79
C TYR A 228 -13.13 18.08 6.19
N TRP A 229 -13.44 18.36 4.93
CA TRP A 229 -14.64 17.80 4.32
C TRP A 229 -14.52 17.60 2.81
N GLY A 230 -15.38 16.74 2.25
CA GLY A 230 -15.51 16.55 0.80
C GLY A 230 -15.26 15.12 0.32
N GLU A 231 -15.60 14.90 -0.95
CA GLU A 231 -15.56 13.60 -1.66
C GLU A 231 -14.54 13.63 -2.81
N TYR A 232 -14.71 14.55 -3.75
CA TYR A 232 -13.84 14.70 -4.94
C TYR A 232 -12.53 15.45 -4.67
N ALA A 233 -12.42 16.08 -3.51
CA ALA A 233 -11.25 16.75 -2.98
C ALA A 233 -11.43 16.91 -1.46
N VAL A 234 -10.33 17.09 -0.75
CA VAL A 234 -10.35 17.50 0.66
C VAL A 234 -10.36 19.03 0.72
N TYR A 235 -11.41 19.58 1.29
CA TYR A 235 -11.57 20.99 1.61
C TYR A 235 -11.51 21.18 3.14
N ALA A 236 -11.61 22.43 3.59
CA ALA A 236 -11.73 22.75 5.00
C ALA A 236 -12.83 23.80 5.27
N ALA A 237 -13.35 23.79 6.48
CA ALA A 237 -14.30 24.76 7.00
C ALA A 237 -14.03 25.03 8.48
N VAL A 238 -14.39 26.23 8.93
CA VAL A 238 -14.24 26.67 10.32
C VAL A 238 -15.58 27.00 10.97
N SER A 239 -15.68 26.85 12.28
CA SER A 239 -16.89 27.18 13.05
C SER A 239 -16.56 27.71 14.44
N ASP A 240 -17.44 28.58 14.96
CA ASP A 240 -17.44 29.03 16.35
C ASP A 240 -18.32 28.15 17.25
N ASN A 241 -19.35 27.52 16.69
CA ASN A 241 -20.45 26.88 17.43
C ASN A 241 -20.72 25.42 17.03
N LEU A 242 -19.89 24.84 16.15
CA LEU A 242 -20.00 23.47 15.63
C LEU A 242 -21.22 23.17 14.75
N VAL A 243 -22.10 24.15 14.51
CA VAL A 243 -23.34 24.01 13.73
C VAL A 243 -23.26 24.80 12.43
N ASP A 244 -22.89 26.07 12.52
CA ASP A 244 -22.72 26.96 11.39
C ASP A 244 -21.24 26.91 10.96
N TRP A 245 -21.00 26.39 9.77
CA TRP A 245 -19.65 26.21 9.23
C TRP A 245 -19.41 27.17 8.07
N THR A 246 -18.21 27.75 8.04
CA THR A 246 -17.76 28.65 6.98
C THR A 246 -16.67 27.94 6.17
N PRO A 247 -16.95 27.53 4.92
CA PRO A 247 -15.93 26.97 4.03
C PRO A 247 -14.78 27.96 3.81
N LEU A 248 -13.56 27.45 3.74
CA LEU A 248 -12.39 28.26 3.41
C LEU A 248 -12.30 28.46 1.90
N VAL A 249 -12.15 29.71 1.50
CA VAL A 249 -12.15 30.15 0.11
C VAL A 249 -10.93 30.98 -0.23
N ASP A 250 -10.52 30.97 -1.50
CA ASP A 250 -9.49 31.84 -2.03
C ASP A 250 -9.98 33.30 -2.20
N ALA A 251 -9.11 34.18 -2.70
CA ALA A 251 -9.42 35.59 -2.92
C ALA A 251 -10.59 35.83 -3.90
N ASP A 252 -10.85 34.89 -4.80
CA ASP A 252 -11.96 34.92 -5.77
C ASP A 252 -13.23 34.27 -5.21
N GLY A 253 -13.17 33.76 -3.98
CA GLY A 253 -14.26 33.09 -3.29
C GLY A 253 -14.49 31.64 -3.72
N ASN A 254 -13.53 31.00 -4.40
CA ASN A 254 -13.59 29.57 -4.74
C ASN A 254 -13.11 28.72 -3.56
N LEU A 255 -13.62 27.50 -3.43
CA LEU A 255 -13.20 26.58 -2.37
C LEU A 255 -11.71 26.22 -2.50
N ILE A 256 -10.98 26.30 -1.38
CA ILE A 256 -9.57 25.89 -1.33
C ILE A 256 -9.49 24.37 -1.21
N ALA A 257 -9.05 23.69 -2.26
CA ALA A 257 -8.76 22.26 -2.24
C ALA A 257 -7.38 21.99 -1.63
N LEU A 258 -7.35 21.35 -0.46
CA LEU A 258 -6.14 21.00 0.27
C LEU A 258 -5.49 19.71 -0.25
N ALA A 259 -6.29 18.79 -0.75
CA ALA A 259 -5.83 17.60 -1.46
C ALA A 259 -6.81 17.20 -2.56
N LYS A 260 -6.29 16.63 -3.65
CA LYS A 260 -7.06 16.15 -4.80
C LYS A 260 -6.67 14.70 -5.14
N PRO A 261 -7.47 14.00 -5.96
CA PRO A 261 -7.08 12.70 -6.50
C PRO A 261 -5.77 12.76 -7.27
N ARG A 262 -4.96 11.69 -7.21
CA ARG A 262 -3.65 11.60 -7.86
C ARG A 262 -3.60 10.43 -8.83
N ASN A 263 -3.14 10.66 -10.07
CA ASN A 263 -2.99 9.58 -11.05
C ASN A 263 -1.97 8.53 -10.57
N GLY A 264 -2.25 7.26 -10.79
CA GLY A 264 -1.36 6.14 -10.46
C GLY A 264 -1.38 5.69 -8.99
N HIS A 265 -2.28 6.24 -8.17
CA HIS A 265 -2.49 5.86 -6.77
C HIS A 265 -3.90 5.31 -6.54
N PHE A 266 -4.11 4.68 -5.38
CA PHE A 266 -5.41 4.12 -4.97
C PHE A 266 -6.51 5.17 -4.81
N ASP A 267 -6.12 6.44 -4.62
CA ASP A 267 -6.97 7.59 -4.40
C ASP A 267 -7.09 8.47 -5.65
N SER A 268 -7.18 7.82 -6.80
CA SER A 268 -7.10 8.42 -8.14
C SER A 268 -8.43 8.93 -8.70
N THR A 269 -9.55 8.57 -8.10
CA THR A 269 -10.89 9.09 -8.45
C THR A 269 -11.46 10.03 -7.38
N MET A 270 -11.31 9.68 -6.10
CA MET A 270 -11.85 10.42 -4.97
C MET A 270 -10.87 10.42 -3.79
N THR A 271 -10.98 11.45 -2.95
CA THR A 271 -10.21 11.64 -1.73
C THR A 271 -11.16 12.06 -0.62
N GLU A 272 -12.04 11.13 -0.27
CA GLU A 272 -13.22 11.41 0.55
C GLU A 272 -12.89 11.35 2.04
N CYS A 273 -13.27 12.37 2.81
CA CYS A 273 -12.92 12.43 4.24
C CYS A 273 -13.54 11.26 5.01
N GLY A 274 -12.77 10.62 5.89
CA GLY A 274 -13.17 9.44 6.66
C GLY A 274 -13.66 9.81 8.07
N PRO A 275 -13.16 9.20 9.15
CA PRO A 275 -13.52 9.57 10.52
C PRO A 275 -13.09 10.99 10.89
N PRO A 276 -13.50 11.51 12.07
CA PRO A 276 -12.95 12.74 12.63
C PRO A 276 -11.42 12.78 12.56
N ALA A 277 -10.86 13.93 12.18
CA ALA A 277 -9.41 14.11 12.12
C ALA A 277 -8.84 14.17 13.54
N ILE A 278 -7.55 13.84 13.72
CA ILE A 278 -6.92 13.76 15.04
C ILE A 278 -5.63 14.58 15.08
N MET A 279 -5.54 15.47 16.06
CA MET A 279 -4.30 16.14 16.44
C MET A 279 -3.42 15.17 17.23
N THR A 280 -2.19 14.96 16.76
CA THR A 280 -1.15 14.12 17.41
C THR A 280 0.06 14.96 17.78
N GLU A 281 1.20 14.35 18.14
CA GLU A 281 2.45 15.10 18.33
C GLU A 281 3.12 15.52 17.01
N ASP A 282 2.97 14.73 15.95
CA ASP A 282 3.61 14.96 14.66
C ASP A 282 2.82 15.91 13.75
N GLY A 283 1.51 16.08 13.98
CA GLY A 283 0.65 16.89 13.13
C GLY A 283 -0.83 16.61 13.33
N ILE A 284 -1.63 17.00 12.35
CA ILE A 284 -3.04 16.64 12.25
C ILE A 284 -3.16 15.50 11.24
N ILE A 285 -3.69 14.36 11.67
CA ILE A 285 -3.91 13.21 10.81
C ILE A 285 -5.36 13.19 10.35
N LEU A 286 -5.56 13.20 9.04
CA LEU A 286 -6.84 12.93 8.40
C LEU A 286 -6.80 11.53 7.78
N ILE A 287 -7.57 10.60 8.35
CA ILE A 287 -7.86 9.32 7.73
C ILE A 287 -8.96 9.55 6.66
N TYR A 288 -8.75 9.06 5.45
CA TYR A 288 -9.64 9.30 4.31
C TYR A 288 -9.82 8.05 3.44
N ASN A 289 -10.83 8.07 2.57
CA ASN A 289 -11.20 7.00 1.65
C ASN A 289 -10.80 7.37 0.22
N GLY A 290 -9.97 6.55 -0.41
CA GLY A 290 -9.51 6.70 -1.79
C GLY A 290 -10.23 5.72 -2.72
N LYS A 291 -10.88 6.24 -3.77
CA LYS A 291 -11.49 5.41 -4.83
C LYS A 291 -10.53 5.21 -6.00
N ASN A 292 -10.25 3.96 -6.33
CA ASN A 292 -9.29 3.63 -7.38
C ASN A 292 -9.89 3.80 -8.78
N LYS A 293 -9.14 4.45 -9.67
CA LYS A 293 -9.49 4.60 -11.09
C LYS A 293 -9.13 3.34 -11.88
N SER A 294 -9.73 3.14 -13.04
CA SER A 294 -9.35 2.05 -13.94
C SER A 294 -8.05 2.32 -14.70
N GLY A 295 -7.36 1.24 -15.08
CA GLY A 295 -6.17 1.27 -15.92
C GLY A 295 -4.98 2.01 -15.29
N SER A 296 -4.08 2.51 -16.13
CA SER A 296 -2.84 3.18 -15.71
C SER A 296 -3.06 4.51 -14.97
N SER A 297 -4.29 5.03 -14.94
CA SER A 297 -4.63 6.23 -14.17
C SER A 297 -4.89 5.92 -12.69
N GLY A 298 -5.10 4.66 -12.31
CA GLY A 298 -5.21 4.21 -10.92
C GLY A 298 -4.02 3.36 -10.48
N ASP A 299 -4.05 2.87 -9.25
CA ASP A 299 -3.11 1.84 -8.79
C ASP A 299 -3.54 0.50 -9.40
N THR A 300 -2.75 0.00 -10.34
CA THR A 300 -3.06 -1.22 -11.10
C THR A 300 -2.99 -2.50 -10.25
N SER A 301 -2.45 -2.42 -9.03
CA SER A 301 -2.50 -3.54 -8.07
C SER A 301 -3.88 -3.70 -7.41
N LEU A 302 -4.74 -2.69 -7.48
CA LEU A 302 -6.09 -2.69 -6.92
C LEU A 302 -7.13 -2.75 -8.04
N ALA A 303 -8.25 -3.40 -7.76
CA ALA A 303 -9.36 -3.40 -8.70
C ALA A 303 -9.92 -1.99 -8.91
N ALA A 304 -10.44 -1.72 -10.12
CA ALA A 304 -11.05 -0.44 -10.44
C ALA A 304 -12.32 -0.22 -9.61
N GLY A 305 -12.51 0.99 -9.11
CA GLY A 305 -13.65 1.36 -8.27
C GLY A 305 -13.48 1.01 -6.80
N THR A 306 -12.52 0.15 -6.41
CA THR A 306 -12.31 -0.21 -5.01
C THR A 306 -12.02 1.01 -4.16
N TYR A 307 -12.68 1.10 -3.00
CA TYR A 307 -12.34 2.08 -1.97
C TYR A 307 -11.38 1.46 -0.95
N SER A 308 -10.28 2.14 -0.71
CA SER A 308 -9.28 1.78 0.31
C SER A 308 -8.92 3.01 1.14
N ALA A 309 -8.49 2.81 2.38
CA ALA A 309 -8.23 3.91 3.31
C ALA A 309 -6.78 4.40 3.25
N GLY A 310 -6.62 5.72 3.22
CA GLY A 310 -5.37 6.45 3.29
C GLY A 310 -5.28 7.34 4.52
N GLN A 311 -4.12 7.97 4.70
CA GLN A 311 -3.92 9.01 5.71
C GLN A 311 -3.16 10.19 5.11
N MET A 312 -3.52 11.39 5.54
CA MET A 312 -2.83 12.66 5.25
C MET A 312 -2.34 13.28 6.56
N LEU A 313 -1.13 13.83 6.54
CA LEU A 313 -0.57 14.61 7.63
C LEU A 313 -0.62 16.09 7.28
N PHE A 314 -1.27 16.89 8.12
CA PHE A 314 -1.32 18.35 8.05
C PHE A 314 -0.50 18.98 9.18
N SER A 315 -0.01 20.20 8.97
CA SER A 315 0.76 20.94 9.99
C SER A 315 -0.11 21.39 11.15
N LYS A 316 0.42 21.34 12.38
CA LYS A 316 -0.22 21.94 13.56
C LYS A 316 -0.27 23.46 13.49
N ASP A 317 0.83 24.06 13.02
CA ASP A 317 0.99 25.52 12.98
C ASP A 317 0.18 26.14 11.84
N ASN A 318 0.01 25.39 10.76
CA ASN A 318 -0.89 25.74 9.66
C ASN A 318 -1.74 24.52 9.26
N PRO A 319 -2.94 24.37 9.84
CA PRO A 319 -3.83 23.23 9.58
C PRO A 319 -4.25 23.05 8.12
N LEU A 320 -4.01 24.03 7.25
CA LEU A 320 -4.31 23.97 5.81
C LEU A 320 -3.12 23.46 4.99
N LYS A 321 -1.93 23.35 5.59
CA LYS A 321 -0.73 22.87 4.92
C LYS A 321 -0.64 21.35 5.01
N LEU A 322 -0.90 20.67 3.90
CA LEU A 322 -0.59 19.25 3.73
C LEU A 322 0.94 19.05 3.77
N ILE A 323 1.42 18.21 4.67
CA ILE A 323 2.84 17.85 4.84
C ILE A 323 3.15 16.57 4.09
N ASP A 324 2.37 15.51 4.34
CA ASP A 324 2.63 14.18 3.82
C ASP A 324 1.31 13.42 3.60
N ARG A 325 1.35 12.35 2.81
CA ARG A 325 0.21 11.51 2.47
C ARG A 325 0.68 10.13 2.05
N LEU A 326 0.04 9.08 2.58
CA LEU A 326 0.41 7.71 2.24
C LEU A 326 0.28 7.45 0.73
N ASP A 327 1.30 6.82 0.14
CA ASP A 327 1.29 6.43 -1.28
C ASP A 327 0.49 5.16 -1.53
N LYS A 328 0.36 4.32 -0.50
CA LYS A 328 -0.39 3.07 -0.49
C LYS A 328 -1.48 3.13 0.58
N PRO A 329 -2.62 2.44 0.37
CA PRO A 329 -3.63 2.38 1.42
C PRO A 329 -3.09 1.60 2.62
N PHE A 330 -3.33 2.09 3.84
CA PHE A 330 -2.97 1.35 5.05
C PHE A 330 -4.00 0.27 5.39
N PHE A 331 -5.21 0.37 4.82
CA PHE A 331 -6.32 -0.56 5.04
C PHE A 331 -7.12 -0.71 3.74
N ARG A 332 -7.36 -1.93 3.28
CA ARG A 332 -8.03 -2.22 2.00
C ARG A 332 -8.94 -3.44 2.11
N PRO A 333 -9.84 -3.72 1.14
CA PRO A 333 -10.65 -4.93 1.20
C PRO A 333 -9.80 -6.21 1.18
N MET A 334 -9.94 -7.03 2.22
CA MET A 334 -9.21 -8.28 2.42
C MET A 334 -10.18 -9.47 2.55
N ALA A 335 -11.18 -9.35 3.42
CA ALA A 335 -12.18 -10.38 3.64
C ALA A 335 -13.26 -10.39 2.54
N SER A 336 -13.96 -11.52 2.39
CA SER A 336 -14.98 -11.69 1.34
C SER A 336 -16.10 -10.64 1.41
N PHE A 337 -16.59 -10.35 2.63
CA PHE A 337 -17.64 -9.36 2.87
C PHE A 337 -17.19 -7.90 2.67
N GLU A 338 -15.89 -7.64 2.56
CA GLU A 338 -15.34 -6.32 2.22
C GLU A 338 -15.16 -6.16 0.70
N LYS A 339 -14.95 -7.28 0.00
CA LYS A 339 -14.63 -7.33 -1.44
C LYS A 339 -15.85 -7.21 -2.33
N SER A 340 -17.04 -7.58 -1.85
CA SER A 340 -18.29 -7.46 -2.61
C SER A 340 -19.51 -7.49 -1.68
N GLY A 341 -20.58 -6.83 -2.13
CA GLY A 341 -21.82 -6.53 -1.40
C GLY A 341 -22.73 -5.69 -2.28
N GLN A 342 -23.48 -4.74 -1.72
CA GLN A 342 -24.20 -3.73 -2.50
C GLN A 342 -23.22 -2.97 -3.44
N TYR A 343 -22.01 -2.70 -2.97
CA TYR A 343 -20.91 -2.15 -3.76
C TYR A 343 -20.00 -3.26 -4.31
N ALA A 344 -20.22 -3.65 -5.58
CA ALA A 344 -19.59 -4.81 -6.20
C ALA A 344 -18.05 -4.72 -6.37
N ALA A 345 -17.47 -3.51 -6.39
CA ALA A 345 -16.02 -3.33 -6.53
C ALA A 345 -15.25 -3.46 -5.20
N GLY A 346 -15.97 -3.66 -4.08
CA GLY A 346 -15.41 -3.76 -2.74
C GLY A 346 -15.10 -2.40 -2.12
N THR A 347 -15.38 -2.28 -0.82
CA THR A 347 -15.04 -1.09 -0.04
C THR A 347 -14.77 -1.45 1.41
N VAL A 348 -13.75 -0.81 1.98
CA VAL A 348 -13.57 -0.62 3.43
C VAL A 348 -13.69 0.88 3.69
N PHE A 349 -14.92 1.38 3.83
CA PHE A 349 -15.19 2.80 3.97
C PHE A 349 -15.04 3.23 5.42
N VAL A 350 -13.88 3.77 5.77
CA VAL A 350 -13.54 4.14 7.16
C VAL A 350 -14.26 5.43 7.56
N GLU A 351 -14.95 5.41 8.70
CA GLU A 351 -15.87 6.49 9.07
C GLU A 351 -15.99 6.73 10.58
N GLY A 352 -15.76 5.71 11.41
CA GLY A 352 -15.73 5.84 12.87
C GLY A 352 -14.34 5.59 13.43
N LEU A 353 -13.86 6.47 14.31
CA LEU A 353 -12.61 6.28 15.04
C LEU A 353 -12.84 6.61 16.51
N VAL A 354 -12.50 5.67 17.41
CA VAL A 354 -12.62 5.86 18.85
C VAL A 354 -11.31 5.52 19.52
N TYR A 355 -10.86 6.38 20.43
CA TYR A 355 -9.83 6.03 21.40
C TYR A 355 -10.50 5.46 22.64
N HIS A 356 -10.29 4.18 22.91
CA HIS A 356 -10.91 3.44 24.02
C HIS A 356 -9.90 2.47 24.61
N GLN A 357 -9.80 2.41 25.94
CA GLN A 357 -8.86 1.52 26.64
C GLN A 357 -7.43 1.57 26.08
N GLU A 358 -6.93 2.79 25.84
CA GLU A 358 -5.59 3.08 25.29
C GLU A 358 -5.33 2.58 23.86
N LYS A 359 -6.37 2.20 23.12
CA LYS A 359 -6.31 1.70 21.73
C LYS A 359 -7.20 2.51 20.81
N TYR A 360 -6.93 2.42 19.52
CA TYR A 360 -7.78 2.99 18.48
C TYR A 360 -8.65 1.92 17.84
N PHE A 361 -9.96 2.13 17.84
CA PHE A 361 -10.94 1.27 17.17
C PHE A 361 -11.45 2.00 15.93
N LEU A 362 -11.21 1.40 14.78
CA LEU A 362 -11.63 1.91 13.47
C LEU A 362 -12.85 1.13 13.01
N TYR A 363 -13.99 1.81 12.88
CA TYR A 363 -15.24 1.27 12.36
C TYR A 363 -15.42 1.72 10.91
N TYR A 364 -15.84 0.77 10.07
CA TYR A 364 -15.89 0.99 8.63
C TYR A 364 -17.05 0.26 7.97
N GLY A 365 -17.57 0.82 6.88
CA GLY A 365 -18.51 0.15 5.99
C GLY A 365 -17.81 -0.90 5.13
N CYS A 366 -18.43 -2.07 4.98
CA CYS A 366 -17.93 -3.18 4.17
C CYS A 366 -18.85 -3.39 2.96
N ALA A 367 -18.33 -3.14 1.76
CA ALA A 367 -19.04 -3.31 0.50
C ALA A 367 -20.47 -2.70 0.45
N ASP A 368 -20.70 -1.57 1.12
CA ASP A 368 -22.01 -0.92 1.32
C ASP A 368 -23.10 -1.86 1.90
N SER A 369 -22.70 -2.83 2.75
CA SER A 369 -23.61 -3.84 3.30
C SER A 369 -23.46 -4.15 4.78
N PHE A 370 -22.23 -4.08 5.32
CA PHE A 370 -21.94 -4.43 6.71
C PHE A 370 -21.11 -3.36 7.42
N VAL A 371 -21.02 -3.45 8.76
CA VAL A 371 -20.02 -2.73 9.56
C VAL A 371 -18.93 -3.68 10.00
N GLY A 372 -17.67 -3.32 9.79
CA GLY A 372 -16.50 -3.97 10.36
C GLY A 372 -15.82 -3.11 11.43
N VAL A 373 -14.95 -3.74 12.22
CA VAL A 373 -14.05 -3.11 13.18
C VAL A 373 -12.62 -3.63 13.03
N ALA A 374 -11.64 -2.73 13.13
CA ALA A 374 -10.23 -3.05 13.23
C ALA A 374 -9.59 -2.28 14.39
N VAL A 375 -8.58 -2.84 15.03
CA VAL A 375 -8.00 -2.32 16.27
C VAL A 375 -6.52 -2.05 16.08
N TYR A 376 -6.09 -0.85 16.41
CA TYR A 376 -4.68 -0.47 16.52
C TYR A 376 -4.31 -0.32 18.00
N ASP A 377 -3.34 -1.11 18.44
CA ASP A 377 -2.74 -1.05 19.78
C ASP A 377 -1.34 -0.40 19.67
N PRO A 378 -1.18 0.88 20.04
CA PRO A 378 0.11 1.58 19.95
C PRO A 378 1.24 0.90 20.72
N LYS A 379 0.93 0.07 21.73
CA LYS A 379 1.94 -0.63 22.54
C LYS A 379 2.41 -1.95 21.92
N LYS A 380 1.72 -2.46 20.88
CA LYS A 380 1.99 -3.78 20.28
C LYS A 380 2.17 -3.77 18.77
N SER A 381 1.77 -2.69 18.11
CA SER A 381 1.80 -2.60 16.66
C SER A 381 3.21 -2.77 16.09
N ASN A 382 3.30 -3.46 14.96
CA ASN A 382 4.49 -3.49 14.11
C ASN A 382 4.55 -2.29 13.14
N HIS A 383 3.57 -1.37 13.20
CA HIS A 383 3.41 -0.23 12.28
C HIS A 383 3.38 -0.63 10.80
N VAL A 384 2.70 -1.75 10.49
CA VAL A 384 2.49 -2.25 9.13
C VAL A 384 1.00 -2.16 8.79
N GLY A 385 0.66 -1.59 7.63
CA GLY A 385 -0.69 -1.59 7.08
C GLY A 385 -1.07 -2.94 6.45
N ASP A 386 -2.27 -3.05 5.89
CA ASP A 386 -2.68 -4.22 5.13
C ASP A 386 -1.63 -4.51 4.03
N PRO A 387 -1.25 -5.79 3.82
CA PRO A 387 -0.22 -6.14 2.85
C PRO A 387 -0.62 -5.64 1.47
N LEU A 388 0.35 -5.24 0.65
CA LEU A 388 0.07 -4.87 -0.73
C LEU A 388 -0.42 -6.11 -1.49
N PRO A 389 -1.26 -5.98 -2.53
CA PRO A 389 -1.69 -7.10 -3.34
C PRO A 389 -0.48 -7.84 -3.92
N THR A 390 -0.14 -8.99 -3.35
CA THR A 390 0.84 -9.91 -3.91
C THR A 390 0.15 -10.65 -5.03
N VAL A 391 0.70 -10.60 -6.24
CA VAL A 391 0.15 -11.47 -7.29
C VAL A 391 0.57 -12.90 -6.97
N GLU A 392 -0.40 -13.80 -6.89
CA GLU A 392 -0.11 -15.22 -6.71
C GLU A 392 0.64 -15.74 -7.93
N ILE A 393 1.92 -16.01 -7.74
CA ILE A 393 2.77 -16.65 -8.74
C ILE A 393 2.70 -18.16 -8.49
N PRO A 394 2.48 -19.00 -9.51
CA PRO A 394 2.48 -20.46 -9.35
C PRO A 394 3.76 -20.97 -8.69
N GLU A 395 3.60 -21.98 -7.84
CA GLU A 395 4.73 -22.61 -7.16
C GLU A 395 5.77 -23.12 -8.17
N GLY A 396 7.05 -22.84 -7.90
CA GLY A 396 8.17 -23.28 -8.74
C GLY A 396 8.57 -22.31 -9.85
N VAL A 397 7.84 -21.23 -10.11
CA VAL A 397 8.25 -20.20 -11.06
C VAL A 397 9.39 -19.35 -10.47
N VAL A 398 10.50 -19.21 -11.19
CA VAL A 398 11.75 -18.60 -10.67
C VAL A 398 12.09 -17.23 -11.26
N ASN A 399 11.48 -16.83 -12.38
CA ASN A 399 11.82 -15.60 -13.10
C ASN A 399 10.90 -14.41 -12.80
N GLN A 400 9.72 -14.64 -12.23
CA GLN A 400 8.70 -13.60 -12.01
C GLN A 400 9.05 -12.67 -10.84
N TRP A 401 8.62 -11.42 -10.93
CA TRP A 401 8.81 -10.39 -9.90
C TRP A 401 7.50 -10.14 -9.15
N THR A 402 7.58 -9.97 -7.83
CA THR A 402 6.42 -9.70 -6.96
C THR A 402 6.16 -8.21 -6.74
N SER A 403 7.17 -7.36 -6.99
CA SER A 403 7.11 -5.90 -6.86
C SER A 403 8.11 -5.23 -7.80
N VAL A 404 7.81 -3.99 -8.21
CA VAL A 404 8.72 -3.15 -9.02
C VAL A 404 9.54 -2.18 -8.18
N ASN A 405 9.24 -2.02 -6.89
CA ASN A 405 9.92 -1.02 -6.02
C ASN A 405 10.69 -1.67 -4.86
N SER A 406 10.46 -2.96 -4.61
CA SER A 406 11.00 -3.73 -3.50
C SER A 406 11.16 -5.19 -3.93
N GLY A 407 11.82 -5.99 -3.09
CA GLY A 407 12.03 -7.41 -3.32
C GLY A 407 13.30 -7.74 -4.09
N LYS A 408 13.32 -8.93 -4.69
CA LYS A 408 14.51 -9.53 -5.29
C LYS A 408 14.30 -9.78 -6.78
N MET A 409 15.10 -9.14 -7.61
CA MET A 409 15.18 -9.48 -9.03
C MET A 409 16.03 -10.74 -9.21
N ARG A 410 15.39 -11.82 -9.67
CA ARG A 410 16.04 -13.11 -9.90
C ARG A 410 16.46 -13.35 -11.34
N CYS A 411 15.80 -12.67 -12.28
CA CYS A 411 15.95 -12.85 -13.71
C CYS A 411 15.93 -11.50 -14.43
N PHE A 412 16.87 -11.33 -15.36
CA PHE A 412 16.92 -10.26 -16.35
C PHE A 412 16.48 -10.79 -17.70
N VAL A 413 15.93 -9.92 -18.54
CA VAL A 413 15.57 -10.28 -19.91
C VAL A 413 16.38 -9.44 -20.88
N ASN A 414 17.20 -10.09 -21.69
CA ASN A 414 17.82 -9.49 -22.87
C ASN A 414 17.04 -9.97 -24.10
N SER A 415 16.75 -9.10 -25.05
CA SER A 415 16.06 -9.48 -26.29
C SER A 415 16.75 -8.89 -27.51
N TYR A 416 16.44 -9.46 -28.67
CA TYR A 416 16.93 -8.94 -29.94
C TYR A 416 16.38 -7.53 -30.25
N SER A 417 15.06 -7.30 -30.17
CA SER A 417 14.47 -5.97 -30.39
C SER A 417 14.54 -5.10 -29.13
N GLY A 418 14.80 -3.80 -29.34
CA GLY A 418 14.51 -2.74 -28.38
C GLY A 418 13.00 -2.47 -28.35
N CYS A 419 12.47 -2.09 -27.18
CA CYS A 419 11.04 -1.79 -27.02
C CYS A 419 10.69 -0.40 -27.59
N VAL A 420 9.46 -0.22 -28.08
CA VAL A 420 8.96 1.10 -28.54
C VAL A 420 8.29 1.87 -27.40
N LYS A 421 7.72 1.16 -26.42
CA LYS A 421 7.07 1.70 -25.21
C LYS A 421 7.13 0.69 -24.07
N ASP A 422 6.97 1.15 -22.83
CA ASP A 422 7.10 0.34 -21.60
C ASP A 422 6.26 -0.94 -21.63
N SER A 423 5.03 -0.87 -22.15
CA SER A 423 4.10 -2.02 -22.21
C SER A 423 4.48 -3.09 -23.26
N GLU A 424 5.58 -2.92 -24.00
CA GLU A 424 6.03 -3.82 -25.06
C GLU A 424 7.47 -4.34 -24.85
N GLY A 425 8.09 -4.00 -23.71
CA GLY A 425 9.46 -4.37 -23.42
C GLY A 425 9.67 -5.82 -22.97
N PRO A 426 10.90 -6.35 -23.15
CA PRO A 426 11.24 -7.72 -22.79
C PRO A 426 11.04 -8.04 -21.31
N MET A 427 11.18 -7.03 -20.44
CA MET A 427 10.97 -7.18 -19.00
C MET A 427 9.53 -7.57 -18.65
N ASN A 428 8.56 -7.34 -19.54
CA ASN A 428 7.16 -7.71 -19.31
C ASN A 428 6.97 -9.23 -19.18
N LEU A 429 7.90 -10.03 -19.71
CA LEU A 429 7.90 -11.48 -19.53
C LEU A 429 8.10 -11.90 -18.06
N ASN A 430 8.76 -11.08 -17.24
CA ASN A 430 9.01 -11.34 -15.82
C ASN A 430 8.00 -10.67 -14.86
N VAL A 431 7.02 -9.94 -15.39
CA VAL A 431 6.04 -9.20 -14.57
C VAL A 431 4.60 -9.41 -15.07
N SER A 432 4.35 -10.44 -15.87
CA SER A 432 3.04 -10.67 -16.50
C SER A 432 1.91 -10.85 -15.49
N TYR A 433 2.23 -11.23 -14.26
CA TYR A 433 1.29 -11.31 -13.15
C TYR A 433 0.91 -9.91 -12.62
N LEU A 434 1.89 -9.00 -12.51
CA LEU A 434 1.67 -7.61 -12.09
C LEU A 434 1.01 -6.78 -13.20
N TYR A 435 1.32 -7.07 -14.46
CA TYR A 435 0.86 -6.31 -15.62
C TYR A 435 0.38 -7.27 -16.73
N PRO A 436 -0.80 -7.90 -16.58
CA PRO A 436 -1.30 -8.94 -17.50
C PRO A 436 -1.61 -8.43 -18.90
N ASN A 437 -1.68 -7.12 -19.09
CA ASN A 437 -1.91 -6.49 -20.40
C ASN A 437 -0.61 -5.96 -21.05
N SER A 438 0.53 -6.09 -20.37
CA SER A 438 1.83 -5.79 -20.94
C SER A 438 2.40 -7.02 -21.64
N LYS A 439 3.16 -6.81 -22.72
CA LYS A 439 3.74 -7.86 -23.54
C LYS A 439 5.21 -7.60 -23.84
N TRP A 440 5.90 -8.61 -24.34
CA TRP A 440 7.07 -8.41 -25.18
C TRP A 440 6.63 -8.45 -26.64
N CYS A 441 7.04 -7.46 -27.43
CA CYS A 441 6.72 -7.36 -28.85
C CYS A 441 8.01 -7.23 -29.67
N ASP A 442 8.18 -8.06 -30.70
CA ASP A 442 9.30 -7.96 -31.66
C ASP A 442 8.76 -7.88 -33.10
N THR A 443 9.17 -6.84 -33.83
CA THR A 443 8.82 -6.61 -35.25
C THR A 443 10.04 -6.68 -36.17
N SER A 444 11.22 -6.91 -35.62
CA SER A 444 12.51 -6.60 -36.24
C SER A 444 13.11 -7.75 -37.04
N THR A 445 12.84 -9.01 -36.66
CA THR A 445 13.38 -10.19 -37.37
C THR A 445 12.35 -11.31 -37.50
N ALA A 446 12.64 -12.25 -38.41
CA ALA A 446 11.85 -13.45 -38.60
C ALA A 446 12.04 -14.49 -37.47
N ASN A 447 13.19 -14.46 -36.78
CA ASN A 447 13.56 -15.40 -35.72
C ASN A 447 14.06 -14.66 -34.47
N PRO A 448 13.19 -13.88 -33.81
CA PRO A 448 13.60 -13.12 -32.65
C PRO A 448 13.89 -14.04 -31.47
N TRP A 449 14.71 -13.56 -30.55
CA TRP A 449 15.10 -14.29 -29.37
C TRP A 449 15.00 -13.45 -28.11
N VAL A 450 14.82 -14.18 -27.01
CA VAL A 450 14.87 -13.66 -25.64
C VAL A 450 15.87 -14.51 -24.86
N VAL A 451 16.73 -13.88 -24.08
CA VAL A 451 17.63 -14.52 -23.12
C VAL A 451 17.24 -14.07 -21.73
N MET A 452 16.73 -15.01 -20.95
CA MET A 452 16.55 -14.89 -19.51
C MET A 452 17.87 -15.20 -18.81
N GLU A 453 18.43 -14.22 -18.13
CA GLU A 453 19.66 -14.33 -17.34
C GLU A 453 19.31 -14.33 -15.85
N PHE A 454 19.62 -15.41 -15.16
CA PHE A 454 19.42 -15.55 -13.72
C PHE A 454 20.60 -15.00 -12.91
N THR A 455 20.31 -14.49 -11.71
CA THR A 455 21.31 -14.00 -10.74
C THR A 455 22.04 -15.12 -9.99
N GLY A 456 21.54 -16.35 -10.08
CA GLY A 456 22.11 -17.57 -9.53
C GLY A 456 22.02 -18.73 -10.53
N ILE A 457 22.45 -19.91 -10.10
CA ILE A 457 22.25 -21.17 -10.84
C ILE A 457 20.97 -21.84 -10.35
N TYR A 458 20.15 -22.28 -11.30
CA TYR A 458 18.88 -22.94 -11.05
C TYR A 458 18.83 -24.28 -11.77
N ASN A 459 18.09 -25.23 -11.21
CA ASN A 459 17.73 -26.47 -11.86
C ASN A 459 16.37 -26.26 -12.56
N ILE A 460 16.40 -26.05 -13.87
CA ILE A 460 15.25 -25.64 -14.69
C ILE A 460 14.68 -26.86 -15.40
N ASN A 461 13.36 -27.02 -15.40
CA ASN A 461 12.71 -28.22 -15.96
C ASN A 461 11.43 -27.94 -16.77
N ARG A 462 10.91 -26.72 -16.78
CA ARG A 462 9.70 -26.39 -17.54
C ARG A 462 9.66 -24.92 -17.91
N VAL A 463 9.12 -24.63 -19.10
CA VAL A 463 8.91 -23.28 -19.62
C VAL A 463 7.47 -23.17 -20.11
N VAL A 464 6.78 -22.13 -19.64
CA VAL A 464 5.43 -21.78 -20.08
C VAL A 464 5.47 -20.40 -20.74
N VAL A 465 4.80 -20.25 -21.88
CA VAL A 465 4.67 -18.98 -22.62
C VAL A 465 3.20 -18.71 -22.89
N ARG A 466 2.76 -17.48 -22.57
CA ARG A 466 1.42 -16.96 -22.91
C ARG A 466 1.50 -16.18 -24.21
N ASP A 467 0.78 -16.64 -25.23
CA ASP A 467 0.80 -16.08 -26.58
C ASP A 467 -0.29 -15.01 -26.77
N VAL A 468 -0.42 -14.51 -28.00
CA VAL A 468 -1.25 -13.35 -28.34
C VAL A 468 -2.75 -13.63 -28.45
N GLY A 469 -3.18 -14.84 -28.82
CA GLY A 469 -4.56 -15.08 -29.28
C GLY A 469 -5.64 -14.87 -28.22
N GLN A 470 -5.34 -14.97 -26.93
CA GLN A 470 -6.25 -14.58 -25.83
C GLN A 470 -6.33 -13.07 -25.58
N HIS A 471 -5.41 -12.29 -26.15
CA HIS A 471 -5.22 -10.88 -25.82
C HIS A 471 -5.51 -9.93 -26.99
N GLU A 472 -5.17 -10.30 -28.22
CA GLU A 472 -5.39 -9.46 -29.40
C GLU A 472 -6.02 -10.25 -30.55
N SER A 473 -7.09 -9.70 -31.12
CA SER A 473 -7.67 -10.22 -32.36
C SER A 473 -6.77 -9.89 -33.56
N ASN A 474 -6.83 -10.71 -34.61
CA ASN A 474 -6.08 -10.55 -35.87
C ASN A 474 -4.54 -10.70 -35.79
N CYS A 475 -4.03 -11.33 -34.73
CA CYS A 475 -2.62 -11.68 -34.61
C CYS A 475 -2.42 -13.20 -34.74
N GLY A 476 -1.23 -13.62 -35.18
CA GLY A 476 -0.86 -15.03 -35.28
C GLY A 476 -0.03 -15.49 -34.09
N ASN A 477 -0.48 -16.55 -33.41
CA ASN A 477 0.32 -17.22 -32.38
C ASN A 477 1.61 -17.80 -32.97
N VAL A 478 2.63 -17.92 -32.13
CA VAL A 478 3.90 -18.55 -32.49
C VAL A 478 3.66 -20.02 -32.91
N PRO A 479 4.10 -20.45 -34.11
CA PRO A 479 3.90 -21.81 -34.58
C PRO A 479 5.03 -22.76 -34.16
N GLU A 480 6.23 -22.24 -33.91
CA GLU A 480 7.43 -23.02 -33.60
C GLU A 480 8.39 -22.24 -32.70
N TRP A 481 9.02 -22.93 -31.74
CA TRP A 481 9.96 -22.31 -30.80
C TRP A 481 10.94 -23.30 -30.17
N TRP A 482 12.09 -22.77 -29.72
CA TRP A 482 13.19 -23.54 -29.12
C TRP A 482 13.58 -22.97 -27.76
N VAL A 483 13.96 -23.87 -26.85
CA VAL A 483 14.51 -23.57 -25.53
C VAL A 483 15.95 -24.06 -25.47
N TYR A 484 16.87 -23.13 -25.25
CA TYR A 484 18.28 -23.42 -25.02
C TYR A 484 18.69 -23.00 -23.61
N THR A 485 19.68 -23.69 -23.04
CA THR A 485 20.25 -23.35 -21.74
C THR A 485 21.76 -23.30 -21.78
N ARG A 486 22.35 -22.57 -20.82
CA ARG A 486 23.78 -22.61 -20.48
C ARG A 486 24.05 -22.07 -19.08
N ILE A 487 25.24 -22.34 -18.56
CA ILE A 487 25.67 -21.92 -17.21
C ILE A 487 26.48 -20.63 -17.31
N ASN A 488 27.50 -20.58 -18.16
CA ASN A 488 28.34 -19.39 -18.35
C ASN A 488 27.97 -18.64 -19.63
N SER A 489 28.27 -17.34 -19.66
CA SER A 489 27.99 -16.47 -20.81
C SER A 489 28.80 -16.82 -22.06
N THR A 490 29.88 -17.59 -21.91
CA THR A 490 30.78 -18.03 -22.98
C THR A 490 30.53 -19.48 -23.42
N ASP A 491 29.72 -20.23 -22.67
CA ASP A 491 29.40 -21.62 -23.02
C ASP A 491 28.55 -21.67 -24.29
N GLU A 492 28.69 -22.77 -25.04
CA GLU A 492 27.78 -23.11 -26.13
C GLU A 492 26.34 -23.33 -25.62
N TRP A 493 25.37 -22.93 -26.43
CA TRP A 493 23.95 -23.13 -26.12
C TRP A 493 23.55 -24.60 -26.28
N LYS A 494 22.93 -25.17 -25.24
CA LYS A 494 22.39 -26.53 -25.28
C LYS A 494 20.90 -26.50 -25.52
N LEU A 495 20.42 -27.11 -26.60
CA LEU A 495 18.99 -27.29 -26.86
C LEU A 495 18.41 -28.26 -25.82
N VAL A 496 17.34 -27.85 -25.14
CA VAL A 496 16.67 -28.69 -24.13
C VAL A 496 15.20 -28.97 -24.46
N ALA A 497 14.58 -28.15 -25.31
CA ALA A 497 13.25 -28.39 -25.85
C ALA A 497 13.06 -27.67 -27.20
N HIS A 498 12.21 -28.24 -28.05
CA HIS A 498 11.77 -27.70 -29.33
C HIS A 498 10.33 -28.17 -29.56
N GLU A 499 9.43 -27.24 -29.87
CA GLU A 499 8.04 -27.52 -30.19
C GLU A 499 7.71 -26.87 -31.54
N GLU A 500 7.03 -27.62 -32.40
CA GLU A 500 6.55 -27.20 -33.72
C GLU A 500 5.04 -27.47 -33.84
N ASN A 501 4.37 -26.82 -34.79
CA ASN A 501 2.93 -26.94 -35.03
C ASN A 501 2.06 -26.59 -33.81
N VAL A 502 2.44 -25.54 -33.07
CA VAL A 502 1.77 -25.09 -31.83
C VAL A 502 1.03 -23.75 -31.97
N ALA A 503 0.67 -23.36 -33.19
CA ALA A 503 -0.04 -22.11 -33.47
C ALA A 503 -1.48 -22.09 -32.90
N ASP A 504 -2.08 -23.26 -32.71
CA ASP A 504 -3.42 -23.44 -32.12
C ASP A 504 -3.43 -23.27 -30.59
N LYS A 505 -2.25 -23.27 -29.95
CA LYS A 505 -2.11 -23.17 -28.49
C LYS A 505 -1.89 -21.73 -28.04
N GLU A 506 -2.83 -21.23 -27.25
CA GLU A 506 -2.76 -19.93 -26.55
C GLU A 506 -1.72 -19.91 -25.43
N ILE A 507 -1.54 -21.05 -24.76
CA ILE A 507 -0.53 -21.27 -23.73
C ILE A 507 0.33 -22.43 -24.18
N LYS A 508 1.63 -22.17 -24.30
CA LYS A 508 2.64 -23.16 -24.69
C LYS A 508 3.38 -23.60 -23.45
N ASP A 509 3.36 -24.88 -23.16
CA ASP A 509 3.87 -25.46 -21.91
C ASP A 509 4.74 -26.66 -22.25
N VAL A 510 6.05 -26.52 -22.03
CA VAL A 510 7.03 -27.57 -22.34
C VAL A 510 7.80 -27.95 -21.09
N THR A 511 7.89 -29.24 -20.83
CA THR A 511 8.65 -29.83 -19.73
C THR A 511 9.79 -30.67 -20.31
N PHE A 512 10.96 -30.60 -19.67
CA PHE A 512 12.16 -31.33 -20.06
C PHE A 512 12.92 -31.83 -18.80
N PRO A 513 13.85 -32.79 -18.94
CA PRO A 513 14.69 -33.22 -17.82
C PRO A 513 15.39 -32.02 -17.17
N ALA A 514 15.44 -32.00 -15.83
CA ALA A 514 15.95 -30.85 -15.11
C ALA A 514 17.44 -30.59 -15.45
N VAL A 515 17.77 -29.35 -15.80
CA VAL A 515 19.12 -28.91 -16.17
C VAL A 515 19.58 -27.75 -15.31
N GLU A 516 20.85 -27.78 -14.89
CA GLU A 516 21.47 -26.60 -14.29
C GLU A 516 21.68 -25.52 -15.35
N ALA A 517 21.13 -24.34 -15.10
CA ALA A 517 21.22 -23.22 -16.01
C ALA A 517 21.26 -21.90 -15.25
N ARG A 518 21.99 -20.95 -15.84
CA ARG A 518 21.92 -19.52 -15.50
C ARG A 518 21.24 -18.74 -16.61
N TYR A 519 21.35 -19.21 -17.84
CA TYR A 519 20.77 -18.55 -19.01
C TYR A 519 19.78 -19.49 -19.67
N VAL A 520 18.58 -18.99 -19.95
CA VAL A 520 17.59 -19.64 -20.80
C VAL A 520 17.36 -18.76 -22.02
N LYS A 521 17.61 -19.29 -23.21
CA LYS A 521 17.34 -18.60 -24.47
C LYS A 521 16.13 -19.23 -25.14
N LEU A 522 15.17 -18.39 -25.47
CA LEU A 522 13.98 -18.72 -26.25
C LEU A 522 14.15 -18.13 -27.65
N VAL A 523 13.88 -18.94 -28.67
CA VAL A 523 13.86 -18.51 -30.08
C VAL A 523 12.49 -18.86 -30.63
N PHE A 524 11.89 -17.96 -31.39
CA PHE A 524 10.53 -18.11 -31.89
C PHE A 524 10.47 -17.85 -33.40
N THR A 525 9.45 -18.37 -34.07
CA THR A 525 9.09 -18.00 -35.45
C THR A 525 7.78 -17.20 -35.48
N ARG A 526 7.56 -16.44 -36.55
CA ARG A 526 6.32 -15.64 -36.70
C ARG A 526 5.13 -16.51 -37.06
N GLY A 527 3.98 -16.21 -36.46
CA GLY A 527 2.70 -16.83 -36.77
C GLY A 527 2.10 -16.39 -38.10
N ILE A 528 0.93 -16.94 -38.40
CA ILE A 528 0.07 -16.54 -39.52
C ILE A 528 -1.18 -15.88 -38.94
N ARG A 529 -1.57 -14.73 -39.49
CA ARG A 529 -2.77 -14.01 -39.09
C ARG A 529 -4.04 -14.74 -39.56
N PRO A 530 -5.21 -14.47 -38.97
CA PRO A 530 -6.48 -14.97 -39.47
C PRO A 530 -6.77 -14.63 -40.94
N SER A 531 -6.15 -13.57 -41.49
CA SER A 531 -6.22 -13.21 -42.92
C SER A 531 -5.45 -14.17 -43.84
N GLY A 532 -4.66 -15.10 -43.30
CA GLY A 532 -3.77 -15.99 -44.06
C GLY A 532 -2.39 -15.39 -44.37
N GLU A 533 -2.14 -14.13 -44.00
CA GLU A 533 -0.85 -13.46 -44.18
C GLU A 533 0.11 -13.78 -43.03
N ALA A 534 1.41 -13.80 -43.30
CA ALA A 534 2.41 -13.88 -42.23
C ALA A 534 2.28 -12.69 -41.27
N ASP A 535 2.28 -12.96 -39.97
CA ASP A 535 2.30 -11.89 -39.00
C ASP A 535 3.63 -11.14 -39.09
N ASN A 536 3.59 -9.83 -38.87
CA ASN A 536 4.75 -8.97 -38.91
C ASN A 536 5.43 -8.83 -37.54
N ALA A 537 4.88 -9.47 -36.50
CA ALA A 537 5.40 -9.39 -35.15
C ALA A 537 5.16 -10.67 -34.34
N ILE A 538 5.93 -10.84 -33.27
CA ILE A 538 5.66 -11.79 -32.18
C ILE A 538 5.24 -10.99 -30.95
N ARG A 539 4.20 -11.46 -30.24
CA ARG A 539 3.63 -10.79 -29.06
C ARG A 539 3.42 -11.82 -27.95
N LEU A 540 4.22 -11.75 -26.90
CA LEU A 540 4.13 -12.68 -25.76
C LEU A 540 3.71 -11.94 -24.50
N TYR A 541 2.63 -12.38 -23.86
CA TYR A 541 2.02 -11.77 -22.68
C TYR A 541 2.57 -12.32 -21.35
N GLY A 542 3.56 -13.21 -21.42
CA GLY A 542 4.29 -13.67 -20.24
C GLY A 542 5.08 -14.93 -20.52
N CYS A 543 6.08 -15.18 -19.68
CA CYS A 543 6.82 -16.42 -19.71
C CYS A 543 7.18 -16.85 -18.28
N ASP A 544 6.89 -18.10 -17.94
CA ASP A 544 7.23 -18.68 -16.65
C ASP A 544 8.31 -19.73 -16.84
N ILE A 545 9.41 -19.57 -16.12
CA ILE A 545 10.47 -20.55 -16.02
C ILE A 545 10.32 -21.26 -14.69
N TYR A 546 10.10 -22.58 -14.74
CA TYR A 546 9.99 -23.41 -13.56
C TYR A 546 11.34 -24.02 -13.20
N GLY A 547 11.68 -24.00 -11.92
CA GLY A 547 12.89 -24.61 -11.41
C GLY A 547 13.12 -24.43 -9.92
N GLN A 548 14.30 -24.82 -9.48
CA GLN A 548 14.73 -24.70 -8.08
C GLN A 548 16.11 -24.04 -7.99
N PHE A 549 16.28 -23.12 -7.04
CA PHE A 549 17.59 -22.50 -6.79
C PHE A 549 18.61 -23.56 -6.34
N VAL A 550 19.82 -23.49 -6.91
CA VAL A 550 20.91 -24.41 -6.58
C VAL A 550 22.00 -23.68 -5.79
N ARG A 551 22.54 -22.59 -6.34
CA ARG A 551 23.67 -21.84 -5.75
C ARG A 551 23.83 -20.44 -6.32
N ASP A 552 24.47 -19.58 -5.54
CA ASP A 552 24.92 -18.26 -5.99
C ASP A 552 26.09 -18.38 -6.98
N ILE A 553 26.36 -17.30 -7.71
CA ILE A 553 27.50 -17.18 -8.62
C ILE A 553 28.65 -16.50 -7.89
N SER A 554 29.79 -17.18 -7.80
CA SER A 554 31.02 -16.54 -7.35
C SER A 554 31.55 -15.59 -8.42
N ARG A 555 31.80 -14.34 -8.06
CA ARG A 555 32.34 -13.32 -8.96
C ARG A 555 33.79 -13.03 -8.58
N ALA A 556 34.72 -13.29 -9.49
CA ALA A 556 36.16 -13.18 -9.26
C ALA A 556 36.62 -11.74 -8.91
N ASP A 557 35.81 -10.73 -9.24
CA ASP A 557 36.07 -9.32 -8.95
C ASP A 557 35.60 -8.88 -7.54
N GLY A 558 35.00 -9.79 -6.76
CA GLY A 558 34.50 -9.53 -5.42
C GLY A 558 33.17 -8.75 -5.37
N MET A 559 32.44 -8.67 -6.48
CA MET A 559 31.14 -7.98 -6.51
C MET A 559 30.06 -8.80 -5.78
N ILE A 560 29.41 -8.18 -4.81
CA ILE A 560 28.43 -8.82 -3.91
C ILE A 560 27.01 -8.24 -4.03
N GLY A 561 26.83 -7.11 -4.71
CA GLY A 561 25.53 -6.41 -4.79
C GLY A 561 24.52 -6.97 -5.81
N VAL A 562 24.91 -7.90 -6.69
CA VAL A 562 24.03 -8.36 -7.78
C VAL A 562 22.92 -9.27 -7.27
N GLY A 563 21.68 -8.99 -7.69
CA GLY A 563 20.51 -9.80 -7.36
C GLY A 563 20.16 -9.79 -5.87
N LYS A 564 20.62 -8.80 -5.12
CA LYS A 564 20.28 -8.61 -3.70
C LYS A 564 18.89 -8.02 -3.55
N THR A 565 18.40 -7.97 -2.32
CA THR A 565 17.02 -7.60 -2.02
C THR A 565 16.90 -6.10 -1.76
N VAL A 566 15.99 -5.41 -2.44
CA VAL A 566 15.60 -4.03 -2.10
C VAL A 566 14.52 -4.11 -1.03
N LEU A 567 14.80 -3.59 0.17
CA LEU A 567 13.83 -3.57 1.29
C LEU A 567 12.84 -2.42 1.14
N LEU A 568 13.34 -1.24 0.77
CA LEU A 568 12.56 -0.01 0.72
C LEU A 568 13.18 0.92 -0.33
N SER A 569 12.35 1.67 -1.04
CA SER A 569 12.80 2.73 -1.92
C SER A 569 11.77 3.85 -1.96
N TYR A 570 12.21 5.04 -2.32
CA TYR A 570 11.35 6.20 -2.55
C TYR A 570 11.67 6.83 -3.90
N ASP A 571 10.65 7.46 -4.49
CA ASP A 571 10.72 8.16 -5.78
C ASP A 571 10.91 7.21 -6.97
N VAL A 572 9.84 6.49 -7.40
CA VAL A 572 9.87 5.61 -8.59
C VAL A 572 8.67 5.91 -9.48
N SER A 573 8.93 6.35 -10.73
CA SER A 573 7.87 6.83 -11.64
C SER A 573 7.32 5.79 -12.60
N THR A 574 8.13 4.80 -13.02
CA THR A 574 7.73 3.79 -14.01
C THR A 574 8.27 2.40 -13.66
N GLN A 575 7.69 1.35 -14.26
CA GLN A 575 8.13 -0.04 -14.12
C GLN A 575 9.60 -0.22 -14.57
N LEU A 576 9.99 0.41 -15.68
CA LEU A 576 11.36 0.38 -16.19
C LEU A 576 12.33 1.24 -15.37
N GLY A 577 11.79 2.17 -14.57
CA GLY A 577 12.52 3.05 -13.66
C GLY A 577 12.83 2.43 -12.30
N SER A 578 12.68 1.11 -12.12
CA SER A 578 12.80 0.41 -10.84
C SER A 578 14.20 0.52 -10.19
N PRO A 579 14.30 0.64 -8.85
CA PRO A 579 15.58 0.52 -8.12
C PRO A 579 16.22 -0.86 -8.23
N LEU A 580 15.46 -1.90 -8.58
CA LEU A 580 16.02 -3.24 -8.82
C LEU A 580 17.08 -3.21 -9.93
N ASN A 581 16.94 -2.32 -10.92
CA ASN A 581 17.91 -2.14 -12.00
C ASN A 581 19.33 -1.83 -11.51
N LEU A 582 19.48 -1.25 -10.32
CA LEU A 582 20.78 -0.98 -9.73
C LEU A 582 21.58 -2.24 -9.42
N LEU A 583 20.89 -3.35 -9.18
CA LEU A 583 21.44 -4.62 -8.72
C LEU A 583 21.62 -5.62 -9.86
N THR A 584 21.71 -5.15 -11.12
CA THR A 584 21.92 -5.99 -12.30
C THR A 584 23.38 -6.41 -12.49
N GLY A 585 24.31 -5.64 -11.94
CA GLY A 585 25.75 -5.82 -12.14
C GLY A 585 26.29 -5.28 -13.47
N SER A 586 25.47 -4.66 -14.32
CA SER A 586 25.92 -4.01 -15.56
C SER A 586 25.29 -2.64 -15.75
N ALA A 587 26.11 -1.66 -16.12
CA ALA A 587 25.65 -0.30 -16.43
C ALA A 587 25.17 -0.14 -17.88
N ASP A 588 25.43 -1.13 -18.76
CA ASP A 588 25.19 -1.01 -20.22
C ASP A 588 23.79 -1.50 -20.64
N LYS A 589 22.97 -1.93 -19.69
CA LYS A 589 21.60 -2.37 -19.94
C LYS A 589 20.73 -1.11 -19.93
N GLY A 590 19.90 -0.90 -20.96
CA GLY A 590 19.05 0.30 -21.13
C GLY A 590 17.93 0.49 -20.09
N SER A 591 18.11 0.02 -18.86
CA SER A 591 17.19 0.12 -17.74
C SER A 591 17.94 0.73 -16.55
N ALA A 592 17.35 1.76 -15.94
CA ALA A 592 17.95 2.53 -14.86
C ALA A 592 16.92 2.75 -13.73
N TRP A 593 17.39 3.07 -12.53
CA TRP A 593 16.53 3.71 -11.54
C TRP A 593 16.33 5.17 -11.94
N ASN A 594 15.07 5.59 -12.11
CA ASN A 594 14.72 6.96 -12.52
C ASN A 594 13.79 7.62 -11.48
N PRO A 595 14.35 8.26 -10.45
CA PRO A 595 13.55 8.88 -9.41
C PRO A 595 13.04 10.27 -9.81
N SER A 596 11.79 10.33 -10.31
CA SER A 596 11.26 11.53 -10.96
C SER A 596 9.86 12.00 -10.50
N LYS A 597 9.30 11.42 -9.44
CA LYS A 597 7.97 11.73 -8.89
C LYS A 597 7.92 12.91 -7.93
N GLY A 598 8.98 13.17 -7.19
CA GLY A 598 8.86 14.06 -6.04
C GLY A 598 8.74 15.56 -6.35
N VAL A 599 8.11 16.33 -5.45
CA VAL A 599 7.84 17.78 -5.56
C VAL A 599 8.93 18.59 -4.84
N PRO A 600 9.69 19.48 -5.55
CA PRO A 600 10.73 20.28 -4.92
C PRO A 600 10.26 21.02 -3.66
N GLY A 601 10.94 20.81 -2.53
CA GLY A 601 10.68 21.47 -1.25
C GLY A 601 9.88 20.65 -0.21
N SER A 602 9.23 19.55 -0.60
CA SER A 602 8.50 18.67 0.32
C SER A 602 9.15 17.29 0.57
N ASP A 603 10.16 16.91 -0.21
CA ASP A 603 10.79 15.58 -0.19
C ASP A 603 12.31 15.63 -0.41
N PRO A 604 13.09 16.15 0.56
CA PRO A 604 14.52 16.44 0.37
C PRO A 604 15.39 15.24 -0.01
N PHE A 605 14.94 13.99 0.19
CA PHE A 605 15.74 12.79 -0.03
C PHE A 605 15.07 11.76 -0.94
N ARG A 606 15.86 11.21 -1.86
CA ARG A 606 15.54 9.97 -2.61
C ARG A 606 16.42 8.86 -2.08
N TYR A 607 15.90 7.66 -1.92
CA TYR A 607 16.70 6.58 -1.36
C TYR A 607 16.31 5.20 -1.86
N VAL A 608 17.29 4.29 -1.77
CA VAL A 608 17.13 2.85 -1.92
C VAL A 608 17.88 2.16 -0.78
N LEU A 609 17.20 1.22 -0.13
CA LEU A 609 17.72 0.39 0.94
C LEU A 609 17.82 -1.05 0.46
N ILE A 610 19.01 -1.63 0.60
CA ILE A 610 19.36 -2.96 0.10
C ILE A 610 19.79 -3.85 1.27
N ASP A 611 19.20 -5.04 1.35
CA ASP A 611 19.70 -6.15 2.16
C ASP A 611 20.64 -6.99 1.30
N LEU A 612 21.91 -7.08 1.67
CA LEU A 612 22.91 -7.95 1.06
C LEU A 612 22.67 -9.43 1.40
N GLU A 613 21.68 -9.74 2.25
CA GLU A 613 21.19 -11.06 2.68
C GLU A 613 22.15 -11.82 3.60
N LYS A 614 23.41 -11.36 3.68
CA LYS A 614 24.46 -11.80 4.59
C LYS A 614 25.30 -10.60 5.01
N SER A 615 26.15 -10.79 6.02
CA SER A 615 27.15 -9.79 6.41
C SER A 615 28.41 -9.91 5.56
N TYR A 616 28.93 -8.76 5.13
CA TYR A 616 30.12 -8.64 4.28
C TYR A 616 31.06 -7.57 4.84
N ASP A 617 32.36 -7.77 4.67
CA ASP A 617 33.36 -6.71 4.79
C ASP A 617 33.43 -5.93 3.48
N VAL A 618 32.66 -4.85 3.40
CA VAL A 618 32.54 -4.02 2.20
C VAL A 618 33.75 -3.12 2.05
N LYS A 619 34.33 -3.08 0.85
CA LYS A 619 35.58 -2.38 0.56
C LYS A 619 35.41 -1.20 -0.38
N ARG A 620 34.49 -1.30 -1.35
CA ARG A 620 34.26 -0.23 -2.32
C ARG A 620 32.86 -0.26 -2.92
N PHE A 621 32.45 0.89 -3.42
CA PHE A 621 31.25 1.10 -4.22
C PHE A 621 31.60 1.72 -5.57
N GLN A 622 30.84 1.37 -6.60
CA GLN A 622 30.91 2.00 -7.91
C GLN A 622 29.50 2.34 -8.38
N LEU A 623 29.25 3.62 -8.65
CA LEU A 623 27.99 4.13 -9.15
C LEU A 623 28.13 4.58 -10.61
N TYR A 624 27.15 4.23 -11.44
CA TYR A 624 27.06 4.59 -12.85
C TYR A 624 25.79 5.38 -13.09
N ASP A 625 25.90 6.62 -13.55
CA ASP A 625 24.74 7.43 -13.95
C ASP A 625 24.79 7.77 -15.45
N ALA A 626 23.80 8.55 -15.85
CA ALA A 626 23.29 8.57 -17.19
C ALA A 626 24.22 9.15 -18.26
N LYS A 627 25.07 10.16 -18.01
CA LYS A 627 25.67 10.93 -19.12
C LYS A 627 26.57 10.12 -20.07
N SER A 628 27.21 9.04 -19.61
CA SER A 628 28.02 8.18 -20.49
C SER A 628 27.21 7.15 -21.29
N ILE A 629 25.92 6.99 -20.96
CA ILE A 629 25.02 6.00 -21.56
C ILE A 629 23.93 6.73 -22.38
N ASP A 630 23.44 7.85 -21.85
CA ASP A 630 22.53 8.80 -22.47
C ASP A 630 23.17 10.20 -22.48
N ALA A 631 23.58 10.65 -23.67
CA ALA A 631 24.25 11.93 -23.86
C ALA A 631 23.37 13.15 -23.52
N SER A 632 22.04 12.97 -23.45
CA SER A 632 21.08 14.03 -23.09
C SER A 632 20.89 14.21 -21.59
N ALA A 633 21.38 13.26 -20.78
CA ALA A 633 21.18 13.26 -19.34
C ALA A 633 22.24 14.03 -18.56
N THR A 634 21.86 14.46 -17.35
CA THR A 634 22.77 15.07 -16.38
C THR A 634 23.44 14.02 -15.51
N ASN A 635 24.61 14.34 -14.97
CA ASN A 635 25.23 13.53 -13.93
C ASN A 635 24.69 13.93 -12.55
N MET A 636 24.71 12.98 -11.64
CA MET A 636 24.48 13.17 -10.22
C MET A 636 25.60 13.97 -9.60
N ASP A 637 25.22 15.03 -8.88
CA ASP A 637 26.18 15.93 -8.25
C ASP A 637 26.42 15.64 -6.76
N ALA A 638 25.49 14.94 -6.10
CA ALA A 638 25.63 14.55 -4.70
C ALA A 638 25.04 13.18 -4.41
N TYR A 639 25.69 12.43 -3.50
CA TYR A 639 25.19 11.17 -2.98
C TYR A 639 25.76 10.86 -1.59
N GLN A 640 25.01 10.05 -0.84
CA GLN A 640 25.42 9.55 0.47
C GLN A 640 25.24 8.04 0.52
N ILE A 641 26.14 7.34 1.22
CA ILE A 641 26.06 5.89 1.45
C ILE A 641 26.16 5.63 2.94
N PHE A 642 25.23 4.84 3.44
CA PHE A 642 25.19 4.40 4.83
C PHE A 642 25.18 2.87 4.88
N LEU A 643 25.87 2.32 5.87
CA LEU A 643 26.01 0.89 6.10
C LEU A 643 25.54 0.54 7.51
N SER A 644 24.94 -0.63 7.66
CA SER A 644 24.58 -1.21 8.96
C SER A 644 24.71 -2.73 8.93
N ASP A 645 25.08 -3.35 10.04
CA ASP A 645 24.96 -4.81 10.25
C ASP A 645 23.69 -5.16 11.06
N GLU A 646 23.03 -4.16 11.61
CA GLU A 646 21.73 -4.26 12.31
C GLU A 646 20.58 -3.90 11.35
N PHE A 647 19.47 -4.65 11.45
CA PHE A 647 18.30 -4.41 10.62
C PHE A 647 17.68 -3.03 10.96
N PRO A 648 17.56 -2.10 10.00
CA PRO A 648 16.98 -0.78 10.27
C PRO A 648 15.48 -0.86 10.49
N ASP A 649 14.94 -0.04 11.39
CA ASP A 649 13.51 0.18 11.51
C ASP A 649 13.03 0.98 10.29
N LEU A 650 12.32 0.30 9.40
CA LEU A 650 11.83 0.87 8.15
C LEU A 650 10.79 1.98 8.36
N SER A 651 10.09 2.00 9.50
CA SER A 651 9.06 3.00 9.81
C SER A 651 9.64 4.38 10.15
N LEU A 652 10.93 4.41 10.52
CA LEU A 652 11.70 5.62 10.82
C LEU A 652 12.36 6.24 9.58
N ILE A 653 12.19 5.64 8.39
CA ILE A 653 12.77 6.11 7.13
C ILE A 653 11.67 6.75 6.28
N SER A 654 11.85 8.02 5.92
CA SER A 654 10.92 8.78 5.09
C SER A 654 11.64 9.68 4.09
N PRO A 655 10.92 10.28 3.12
CA PRO A 655 11.50 11.29 2.22
C PRO A 655 12.02 12.54 2.93
N LEU A 656 11.56 12.78 4.17
CA LEU A 656 11.95 13.91 5.01
C LEU A 656 13.23 13.63 5.81
N GLY A 657 13.60 12.36 6.00
CA GLY A 657 14.76 11.98 6.81
C GLY A 657 14.71 10.53 7.31
N ASP A 658 15.75 10.15 8.02
CA ASP A 658 15.90 8.82 8.62
C ASP A 658 16.39 8.98 10.07
N GLU A 659 15.60 8.47 11.02
CA GLU A 659 15.87 8.56 12.46
C GLU A 659 16.58 7.33 13.05
N ASN A 660 16.97 6.34 12.22
CA ASN A 660 17.69 5.17 12.69
C ASN A 660 19.10 5.51 13.19
N GLU A 661 19.46 5.03 14.37
CA GLU A 661 20.81 5.16 14.95
C GLU A 661 21.81 4.11 14.44
N CYS A 662 21.33 3.03 13.79
CA CYS A 662 22.17 1.92 13.34
C CYS A 662 23.08 2.26 12.13
N TRP A 663 22.88 3.41 11.50
CA TRP A 663 23.59 3.79 10.27
C TRP A 663 24.99 4.34 10.52
N THR A 664 25.98 3.70 9.90
CA THR A 664 27.32 4.27 9.70
C THR A 664 27.40 4.96 8.34
N LYS A 665 27.51 6.29 8.31
CA LYS A 665 27.70 7.05 7.06
C LYS A 665 29.14 6.89 6.56
N VAL A 666 29.31 6.22 5.41
CA VAL A 666 30.63 5.98 4.78
C VAL A 666 30.90 6.89 3.59
N ALA A 667 29.89 7.60 3.09
CA ALA A 667 30.04 8.58 2.03
C ALA A 667 29.09 9.77 2.21
N ASP A 668 29.62 10.97 1.95
CA ASP A 668 28.87 12.21 1.83
C ASP A 668 29.56 13.07 0.76
N LYS A 669 29.21 12.83 -0.50
CA LYS A 669 29.88 13.44 -1.67
C LYS A 669 28.99 14.51 -2.28
N LYS A 670 29.61 15.62 -2.67
CA LYS A 670 29.00 16.80 -3.33
C LYS A 670 29.92 17.26 -4.46
N ASN A 671 29.40 18.00 -5.44
CA ASN A 671 30.15 18.53 -6.59
C ASN A 671 30.80 17.41 -7.44
N VAL A 672 30.15 16.25 -7.56
CA VAL A 672 30.67 15.09 -8.33
C VAL A 672 30.12 14.97 -9.75
N GLY A 673 29.37 15.98 -10.23
CA GLY A 673 28.72 15.97 -11.55
C GLY A 673 29.66 15.97 -12.76
N SER A 674 30.97 16.12 -12.56
CA SER A 674 31.96 16.06 -13.65
C SER A 674 32.24 14.65 -14.17
N SER A 675 31.87 13.59 -13.43
CA SER A 675 32.11 12.19 -13.80
C SER A 675 30.83 11.37 -13.84
N SER A 676 30.66 10.56 -14.87
CA SER A 676 29.55 9.59 -14.94
C SER A 676 29.80 8.29 -14.16
N LYS A 677 31.04 8.09 -13.67
CA LYS A 677 31.43 6.94 -12.85
C LYS A 677 31.98 7.43 -11.51
N LYS A 678 31.32 7.08 -10.40
CA LYS A 678 31.75 7.45 -9.04
C LYS A 678 32.30 6.23 -8.35
N LEU A 679 33.61 6.24 -8.14
CA LEU A 679 34.30 5.22 -7.36
C LEU A 679 34.45 5.73 -5.92
N LEU A 680 34.02 4.92 -4.96
CA LEU A 680 34.26 5.12 -3.55
C LEU A 680 35.03 3.91 -3.02
N VAL A 681 36.25 4.13 -2.55
CA VAL A 681 37.04 3.12 -1.85
C VAL A 681 37.03 3.47 -0.36
N LEU A 682 36.66 2.52 0.49
CA LEU A 682 36.69 2.70 1.95
C LEU A 682 38.12 2.53 2.44
N SER A 683 38.56 3.41 3.34
CA SER A 683 39.90 3.34 3.95
C SER A 683 40.10 2.08 4.78
N THR A 684 39.02 1.58 5.37
CA THR A 684 38.96 0.30 6.10
C THR A 684 37.73 -0.45 5.60
N PRO A 685 37.83 -1.77 5.32
CA PRO A 685 36.65 -2.58 5.06
C PRO A 685 35.64 -2.42 6.21
N THR A 686 34.38 -2.15 5.88
CA THR A 686 33.31 -1.94 6.87
C THR A 686 32.36 -3.13 6.82
N ARG A 687 32.19 -3.78 7.97
CA ARG A 687 31.23 -4.87 8.12
C ARG A 687 29.80 -4.34 8.00
N CYS A 688 29.02 -4.90 7.08
CA CYS A 688 27.61 -4.58 6.96
C CYS A 688 26.80 -5.67 6.27
N ARG A 689 25.49 -5.64 6.51
CA ARG A 689 24.48 -6.39 5.76
C ARG A 689 23.55 -5.45 4.97
N PHE A 690 23.27 -4.26 5.51
CA PHE A 690 22.35 -3.31 4.92
C PHE A 690 23.09 -2.12 4.31
N VAL A 691 22.69 -1.72 3.11
CA VAL A 691 23.24 -0.58 2.37
C VAL A 691 22.11 0.38 2.04
N LYS A 692 22.22 1.64 2.47
CA LYS A 692 21.30 2.71 2.11
C LYS A 692 22.03 3.73 1.23
N LEU A 693 21.57 3.89 -0.01
CA LEU A 693 22.02 4.93 -0.93
C LEU A 693 20.99 6.07 -0.89
N VAL A 694 21.44 7.29 -0.62
CA VAL A 694 20.62 8.50 -0.58
C VAL A 694 21.10 9.49 -1.64
N LEU A 695 20.17 10.05 -2.41
CA LEU A 695 20.40 11.11 -3.40
C LEU A 695 19.68 12.39 -2.94
N PRO A 696 20.39 13.33 -2.27
CA PRO A 696 19.82 14.57 -1.79
C PRO A 696 19.24 15.42 -2.93
N ARG A 697 18.20 16.21 -2.63
CA ARG A 697 17.72 17.31 -3.47
C ARG A 697 18.34 18.62 -2.97
N THR A 698 19.22 19.25 -3.74
CA THR A 698 19.85 20.53 -3.36
C THR A 698 19.05 21.72 -3.91
N SER A 699 18.94 22.81 -3.15
CA SER A 699 18.24 24.05 -3.54
C SER A 699 18.74 24.67 -4.84
N GLU A 700 20.03 24.53 -5.17
CA GLU A 700 20.64 25.03 -6.40
C GLU A 700 20.29 24.19 -7.65
N SER A 701 19.82 22.96 -7.46
CA SER A 701 19.35 22.07 -8.53
C SER A 701 17.82 22.00 -8.64
N MET A 702 17.07 22.78 -7.84
CA MET A 702 15.61 22.62 -7.72
C MET A 702 14.80 23.14 -8.91
N ASN A 703 15.39 23.89 -9.83
CA ASN A 703 14.63 24.54 -10.91
C ASN A 703 14.88 23.99 -12.32
N ALA A 704 15.70 22.95 -12.49
CA ALA A 704 15.84 22.29 -13.79
C ALA A 704 16.29 20.84 -13.66
N VAL A 705 15.55 19.95 -14.31
CA VAL A 705 15.90 18.57 -14.68
C VAL A 705 15.55 17.50 -13.64
N ALA A 706 14.91 16.44 -14.15
CA ALA A 706 14.71 15.15 -13.48
C ALA A 706 15.98 14.69 -12.74
N ALA A 707 15.82 13.86 -11.70
CA ALA A 707 16.97 13.20 -11.12
C ALA A 707 17.75 12.46 -12.21
N PRO A 708 19.09 12.47 -12.14
CA PRO A 708 19.89 11.71 -13.08
C PRO A 708 19.61 10.23 -12.88
N ALA A 709 19.31 9.53 -13.97
CA ALA A 709 19.06 8.10 -13.95
C ALA A 709 20.33 7.37 -13.49
N LEU A 710 20.17 6.41 -12.58
CA LEU A 710 21.27 5.59 -12.06
C LEU A 710 21.15 4.17 -12.64
N TYR A 711 22.17 3.73 -13.36
CA TYR A 711 22.16 2.48 -14.11
C TYR A 711 22.70 1.29 -13.32
N ALA A 712 23.60 1.54 -12.37
CA ALA A 712 24.14 0.48 -11.51
C ALA A 712 24.67 1.02 -10.19
N LEU A 713 24.47 0.24 -9.12
CA LEU A 713 25.18 0.32 -7.85
C LEU A 713 25.93 -0.99 -7.64
N GLN A 714 27.24 -0.97 -7.85
CA GLN A 714 28.08 -2.13 -7.60
C GLN A 714 28.70 -2.03 -6.22
N VAL A 715 28.45 -3.05 -5.40
CA VAL A 715 29.01 -3.21 -4.04
C VAL A 715 30.04 -4.31 -4.09
N TYR A 716 31.21 -4.06 -3.51
CA TYR A 716 32.34 -5.01 -3.50
C TYR A 716 32.81 -5.27 -2.09
N GLY A 717 33.08 -6.54 -1.79
CA GLY A 717 33.52 -6.96 -0.48
C GLY A 717 33.83 -8.45 -0.44
N THR A 718 34.05 -8.94 0.77
CA THR A 718 34.19 -10.37 1.06
C THR A 718 33.13 -10.76 2.07
N GLU A 719 32.54 -11.95 1.95
CA GLU A 719 31.64 -12.47 2.99
C GLU A 719 32.43 -12.44 4.30
N ALA A 720 31.88 -11.79 5.32
CA ALA A 720 32.59 -11.65 6.58
C ALA A 720 32.75 -13.05 7.19
N GLU A 721 33.96 -13.39 7.62
CA GLU A 721 34.13 -14.62 8.39
C GLU A 721 33.20 -14.54 9.59
N THR A 722 32.46 -15.62 9.82
CA THR A 722 31.78 -15.84 11.09
C THR A 722 32.86 -16.07 12.14
N THR A 723 33.56 -15.02 12.57
CA THR A 723 34.22 -15.02 13.87
C THR A 723 33.09 -15.23 14.87
N ASP A 724 33.07 -16.45 15.40
CA ASP A 724 32.11 -17.03 16.34
C ASP A 724 30.85 -17.65 15.72
N ALA A 725 30.89 -18.99 15.66
CA ALA A 725 29.92 -19.74 16.45
C ALA A 725 29.64 -18.97 17.73
N LEU A 726 28.38 -18.62 18.01
CA LEU A 726 27.95 -18.13 19.32
C LEU A 726 28.41 -19.15 20.38
N THR A 727 29.66 -19.07 20.80
CA THR A 727 30.19 -19.73 21.96
C THR A 727 29.70 -18.84 23.07
N ILE A 728 28.52 -19.21 23.57
CA ILE A 728 28.08 -18.89 24.92
C ILE A 728 29.31 -19.04 25.80
N GLN A 729 29.91 -17.93 26.23
CA GLN A 729 30.92 -17.99 27.26
C GLN A 729 30.25 -18.57 28.49
N ASN A 730 30.62 -19.81 28.79
CA ASN A 730 30.47 -20.42 30.10
C ASN A 730 31.17 -19.53 31.12
N SER A 731 30.46 -18.53 31.63
CA SER A 731 30.65 -18.13 33.02
C SER A 731 30.08 -19.26 33.87
N GLN A 732 30.99 -20.01 34.48
CA GLN A 732 30.64 -21.06 35.41
C GLN A 732 29.79 -20.48 36.55
N SER A 733 28.71 -21.20 36.84
CA SER A 733 28.00 -21.26 38.12
C SER A 733 27.38 -19.96 38.65
N ARG A 734 26.07 -19.83 38.43
CA ARG A 734 25.06 -20.08 39.49
C ARG A 734 23.72 -20.40 38.84
N ILE A 735 23.33 -21.65 39.01
CA ILE A 735 22.01 -22.19 38.69
C ILE A 735 20.96 -21.41 39.50
N GLN A 736 19.99 -20.81 38.82
CA GLN A 736 18.59 -20.87 39.24
C GLN A 736 17.72 -20.91 37.98
N ASN A 737 16.91 -21.97 37.90
CA ASN A 737 16.19 -22.44 36.71
C ASN A 737 15.20 -21.41 36.14
N GLY A 738 15.27 -21.20 34.83
CA GLY A 738 14.20 -20.63 34.01
C GLY A 738 14.49 -20.94 32.54
N GLU A 739 13.65 -21.76 31.90
CA GLU A 739 13.76 -22.12 30.49
C GLU A 739 13.62 -20.86 29.61
N VAL A 740 14.47 -20.69 28.59
CA VAL A 740 14.42 -19.58 27.63
C VAL A 740 13.65 -20.06 26.39
N GLU A 741 12.53 -19.41 26.07
CA GLU A 741 11.76 -19.67 24.86
C GLU A 741 11.96 -18.57 23.81
N TYR A 742 11.85 -18.96 22.53
CA TYR A 742 12.01 -18.12 21.36
C TYR A 742 10.74 -18.14 20.50
N ASP A 743 10.36 -17.02 19.91
CA ASP A 743 9.25 -16.98 18.96
C ASP A 743 9.64 -17.45 17.54
N LEU A 744 8.67 -17.53 16.63
CA LEU A 744 8.88 -17.95 15.22
C LEU A 744 9.77 -16.99 14.41
N LEU A 745 10.13 -15.82 14.98
CA LEU A 745 11.05 -14.84 14.41
C LEU A 745 12.42 -14.86 15.11
N GLY A 746 12.67 -15.81 16.02
CA GLY A 746 13.94 -15.98 16.71
C GLY A 746 14.22 -14.97 17.83
N ARG A 747 13.20 -14.24 18.32
CA ARG A 747 13.37 -13.27 19.41
C ARG A 747 13.37 -13.96 20.76
N ARG A 748 14.27 -13.55 21.66
CA ARG A 748 14.37 -14.07 23.04
C ARG A 748 13.28 -13.46 23.91
N TYR A 749 12.45 -14.28 24.56
CA TYR A 749 11.38 -13.82 25.46
C TYR A 749 11.83 -13.85 26.94
N SER A 750 11.55 -12.80 27.71
CA SER A 750 11.69 -12.82 29.17
C SER A 750 10.59 -11.97 29.82
N SER A 751 9.58 -12.59 30.46
CA SER A 751 8.78 -12.08 31.61
C SER A 751 7.45 -12.87 31.79
N PRO A 752 6.89 -13.03 33.02
CA PRO A 752 6.13 -14.20 33.44
C PRO A 752 4.59 -14.04 33.48
N TYR A 753 3.97 -13.44 32.47
CA TYR A 753 2.49 -13.38 32.40
C TYR A 753 1.98 -14.06 31.14
N ALA A 754 1.63 -15.34 31.29
CA ALA A 754 1.04 -16.20 30.28
C ALA A 754 -0.25 -15.61 29.69
N ARG A 755 -0.43 -15.67 28.36
CA ARG A 755 -1.73 -15.76 27.66
C ARG A 755 -1.56 -16.22 26.20
N HIS A 756 -2.22 -17.35 25.92
CA HIS A 756 -2.70 -17.98 24.68
C HIS A 756 -1.95 -17.71 23.36
N GLY A 757 -1.28 -18.75 22.85
CA GLY A 757 -0.68 -18.84 21.53
C GLY A 757 -0.54 -20.30 21.08
N ILE A 758 -0.52 -20.58 19.77
CA ILE A 758 -0.33 -21.95 19.27
C ILE A 758 1.16 -22.29 19.31
N TYR A 759 1.54 -23.31 20.09
CA TYR A 759 2.92 -23.74 20.23
C TYR A 759 3.19 -25.06 19.49
N VAL A 760 4.44 -25.25 19.05
CA VAL A 760 4.93 -26.52 18.49
C VAL A 760 5.80 -27.21 19.54
N LYS A 761 5.32 -28.31 20.12
CA LYS A 761 6.08 -29.13 21.08
C LYS A 761 6.56 -30.39 20.37
N GLY A 762 7.79 -30.36 19.87
CA GLY A 762 8.31 -31.41 18.99
C GLY A 762 7.52 -31.48 17.66
N ASN A 763 7.33 -32.67 17.08
CA ASN A 763 6.64 -32.82 15.78
C ASN A 763 5.08 -32.75 15.85
N ARG A 764 4.49 -32.14 16.89
CA ARG A 764 3.03 -31.93 16.97
C ARG A 764 2.69 -30.52 17.48
N LYS A 765 1.68 -29.90 16.87
CA LYS A 765 1.05 -28.66 17.33
C LYS A 765 0.18 -28.97 18.55
N VAL A 766 0.34 -28.23 19.64
CA VAL A 766 -0.55 -28.32 20.81
C VAL A 766 -1.00 -26.91 21.16
N LEU A 767 -2.31 -26.72 21.28
CA LEU A 767 -2.93 -25.47 21.72
C LEU A 767 -2.82 -25.36 23.24
N LYS A 768 -2.45 -24.18 23.76
CA LYS A 768 -2.79 -23.81 25.13
C LYS A 768 -3.28 -22.37 25.20
#